data_AF-A0A7Y5CD58-F1
#
_entry.id   AF-A0A7Y5CD58-F1
#
_cell.length_a   1.000
_cell.length_b   1.000
_cell.length_c   1.000
_cell.angle_alpha   90.00
_cell.angle_beta   90.00
_cell.angle_gamma   90.00
#
_symmetry.space_group_name_H-M   'P 1'
#
loop_
_entity.id
_entity.type
_entity.pdbx_description
1 polymer ?
#
loop_
_entity_poly.entity_id
_entity_poly.type
_entity_poly.pdbx_seq_one_letter_code
_entity_poly.pdbx_strand_id
1 'polypeptide(L)'
;MKRSMSLRALALTGIVQFALTLACSADVQRAAQITVVAADAAASRIAPFLKKRIESRSAVTVNVAPNFNGESGYWILLGEAGKSALTDKACLAHAVQLPGKTRRAPESYAVKSVTFEGGPGLLAVGADSRGVLYAAGEVLRRIRNVPDGAEIGDVDIRSAPAYRFRGSSANQGGTMMRATGARGWTQDELFDVILDYAFAGANCFYTGDEGGAVYDFVKSLGLMSTTGARPNQLNREFPNEWKAGGREAWEGKNWVCPNVPEAHQALIEQWTTDFAKRADHDVMRFYAGDPGGCTDARCTPWGKTFVHLSEELAALWHKTHPDSIVLIANQGIDNAGDRYIFDYLNAGPRSWLYGLCYGPGSNAMSNYFRDHLRDDLFEYPGDGPVNRYLSETLRELPADQRIVHYSDITHWISAQYAVANPDPHVVRAYGRRTFHARPAAMYRIFKAIMPFSEGDIVYSEGYHDEFHQYIWNRLLWNPNQSLDEVLDDYCSYHFGQDAAPLMAEALLQMEYTLETPVAQNGHIDTYYALVKEAGPRIPPDLMRVDHRWRMHMQHAALDKHLQLRLRRQLDQEARVRASLEDGLKSGKLNDSLETALTVLREPATNAELDALRDEARALGEETNELFGIRDIGFFRMERPLRDLAGHVALIEKALKAPSRAAKRVLMQQCIDNTNKPTRLGNIFG
;
A
#
# COMPACT_ATOMS: atom_id res chain seq x y z
N MET A 1 -6.15 37.18 57.35
CA MET A 1 -7.01 36.01 57.69
C MET A 1 -6.44 34.81 56.94
N LYS A 2 -5.45 34.05 57.44
CA LYS A 2 -5.48 32.98 58.47
C LYS A 2 -6.57 31.91 58.28
N ARG A 3 -6.17 30.76 57.70
CA ARG A 3 -6.31 29.34 58.15
C ARG A 3 -6.00 28.43 56.94
N SER A 4 -4.85 27.75 56.79
CA SER A 4 -4.30 26.57 57.51
C SER A 4 -5.29 25.39 57.57
N MET A 5 -5.10 24.30 56.82
CA MET A 5 -4.49 22.99 57.20
C MET A 5 -5.08 21.96 56.21
N SER A 6 -4.53 20.80 55.84
CA SER A 6 -3.38 19.99 56.24
C SER A 6 -3.30 18.79 55.26
N LEU A 7 -2.11 18.44 54.78
CA LEU A 7 -1.79 17.10 54.26
C LEU A 7 -1.73 16.10 55.42
N ARG A 8 -2.34 14.92 55.29
CA ARG A 8 -1.72 13.60 55.57
C ARG A 8 -2.68 12.41 55.43
N ALA A 9 -2.15 11.39 54.73
CA ALA A 9 -2.30 9.93 54.89
C ALA A 9 -3.69 9.30 54.66
N LEU A 10 -3.87 8.51 53.59
CA LEU A 10 -3.52 7.07 53.42
C LEU A 10 -4.47 6.10 54.16
N ALA A 11 -5.08 5.23 53.34
CA ALA A 11 -5.38 3.81 53.58
C ALA A 11 -6.87 3.40 53.69
N LEU A 12 -7.19 2.41 52.84
CA LEU A 12 -8.37 1.53 52.78
C LEU A 12 -9.69 2.22 52.35
N THR A 13 -10.43 1.78 51.33
CA THR A 13 -10.72 0.39 50.95
C THR A 13 -11.21 0.39 49.51
N GLY A 14 -10.67 -0.53 48.69
CA GLY A 14 -11.16 -0.76 47.33
C GLY A 14 -12.56 -1.34 47.36
N ILE A 15 -13.47 -0.70 46.63
CA ILE A 15 -14.65 -1.34 46.05
C ILE A 15 -14.58 -1.00 44.56
N VAL A 16 -14.03 -1.94 43.80
CA VAL A 16 -14.17 -2.00 42.35
C VAL A 16 -15.66 -2.15 42.09
N GLN A 17 -16.29 -1.06 41.66
CA GLN A 17 -17.66 -1.08 41.18
C GLN A 17 -17.61 -1.72 39.79
N PHE A 18 -17.71 -3.05 39.76
CA PHE A 18 -18.07 -3.82 38.59
C PHE A 18 -19.43 -3.30 38.12
N ALA A 19 -19.41 -2.36 37.19
CA ALA A 19 -20.59 -2.07 36.39
C ALA A 19 -20.85 -3.33 35.55
N LEU A 20 -21.81 -4.15 36.00
CA LEU A 20 -22.52 -5.04 35.10
C LEU A 20 -23.17 -4.16 34.03
N THR A 21 -22.48 -3.97 32.91
CA THR A 21 -23.14 -3.78 31.63
C THR A 21 -23.98 -5.04 31.42
N LEU A 22 -25.29 -4.91 31.65
CA LEU A 22 -26.27 -5.74 30.95
C LEU A 22 -26.02 -5.49 29.46
N ALA A 23 -25.19 -6.33 28.86
CA ALA A 23 -25.12 -6.47 27.43
C ALA A 23 -26.54 -6.82 26.99
N CYS A 24 -27.23 -5.86 26.38
CA CYS A 24 -28.34 -6.18 25.51
C CYS A 24 -27.72 -7.12 24.47
N SER A 25 -27.98 -8.43 24.58
CA SER A 25 -27.56 -9.40 23.59
C SER A 25 -28.14 -8.90 22.27
N ALA A 26 -27.29 -8.39 21.37
CA ALA A 26 -27.70 -8.19 19.99
C ALA A 26 -28.19 -9.55 19.48
N ASP A 27 -29.31 -9.57 18.75
CA ASP A 27 -29.89 -10.82 18.25
C ASP A 27 -29.02 -11.34 17.09
N VAL A 28 -27.92 -12.01 17.43
CA VAL A 28 -27.02 -12.62 16.43
C VAL A 28 -27.75 -13.75 15.73
N GLN A 29 -27.97 -13.59 14.42
CA GLN A 29 -28.62 -14.59 13.58
C GLN A 29 -27.57 -15.55 13.03
N ARG A 30 -27.81 -16.86 13.16
CA ARG A 30 -27.02 -17.89 12.49
C ARG A 30 -27.68 -18.33 11.19
N ALA A 31 -26.90 -18.31 10.12
CA ALA A 31 -27.35 -18.72 8.79
C ALA A 31 -26.39 -19.77 8.21
N ALA A 32 -26.90 -20.98 7.97
CA ALA A 32 -26.21 -21.98 7.15
C ALA A 32 -26.53 -21.81 5.65
N GLN A 33 -27.65 -21.14 5.35
CA GLN A 33 -28.11 -20.83 4.01
C GLN A 33 -28.53 -19.36 3.93
N ILE A 34 -28.07 -18.68 2.89
CA ILE A 34 -28.43 -17.31 2.58
C ILE A 34 -29.05 -17.27 1.18
N THR A 35 -30.15 -16.53 1.01
CA THR A 35 -30.69 -16.24 -0.33
C THR A 35 -30.58 -14.75 -0.63
N VAL A 36 -29.80 -14.43 -1.66
CA VAL A 36 -29.66 -13.07 -2.21
C VAL A 36 -30.78 -12.84 -3.23
N VAL A 37 -31.70 -11.96 -2.91
CA VAL A 37 -32.76 -11.48 -3.80
C VAL A 37 -32.22 -10.30 -4.60
N ALA A 38 -31.97 -10.53 -5.89
CA ALA A 38 -31.47 -9.52 -6.82
C ALA A 38 -32.64 -8.81 -7.51
N ALA A 39 -33.03 -7.66 -6.99
CA ALA A 39 -34.31 -7.03 -7.33
C ALA A 39 -34.33 -6.26 -8.67
N ASP A 40 -33.18 -6.02 -9.28
CA ASP A 40 -33.00 -5.27 -10.52
C ASP A 40 -31.70 -5.65 -11.26
N ALA A 41 -31.40 -4.98 -12.37
CA ALA A 41 -30.24 -5.25 -13.22
C ALA A 41 -28.89 -5.01 -12.51
N ALA A 42 -28.78 -3.97 -11.68
CA ALA A 42 -27.55 -3.71 -10.95
C ALA A 42 -27.32 -4.81 -9.90
N ALA A 43 -28.36 -5.18 -9.16
CA ALA A 43 -28.29 -6.27 -8.20
C ALA A 43 -28.00 -7.63 -8.86
N SER A 44 -28.62 -7.91 -10.01
CA SER A 44 -28.40 -9.16 -10.76
C SER A 44 -26.95 -9.33 -11.21
N ARG A 45 -26.27 -8.21 -11.48
CA ARG A 45 -24.86 -8.19 -11.82
C ARG A 45 -23.93 -8.39 -10.60
N ILE A 46 -24.30 -7.85 -9.44
CA ILE A 46 -23.45 -7.91 -8.23
C ILE A 46 -23.66 -9.19 -7.42
N ALA A 47 -24.87 -9.73 -7.38
CA ALA A 47 -25.24 -10.89 -6.57
C ALA A 47 -24.35 -12.13 -6.80
N PRO A 48 -23.92 -12.48 -8.04
CA PRO A 48 -23.00 -13.60 -8.26
C PRO A 48 -21.64 -13.42 -7.57
N PHE A 49 -21.10 -12.19 -7.53
CA PHE A 49 -19.83 -11.90 -6.87
C PHE A 49 -19.96 -11.95 -5.36
N LEU A 50 -21.07 -11.43 -4.81
CA LEU A 50 -21.39 -11.54 -3.39
C LEU A 50 -21.50 -13.02 -2.97
N LYS A 51 -22.25 -13.82 -3.75
CA LYS A 51 -22.34 -15.28 -3.57
C LYS A 51 -20.97 -15.93 -3.56
N LYS A 52 -20.17 -15.74 -4.62
CA LYS A 52 -18.83 -16.32 -4.73
C LYS A 52 -17.97 -15.97 -3.52
N ARG A 53 -18.06 -14.73 -3.03
CA ARG A 53 -17.23 -14.26 -1.92
C ARG A 53 -17.67 -14.79 -0.56
N ILE A 54 -18.97 -14.99 -0.34
CA ILE A 54 -19.46 -15.64 0.90
C ILE A 54 -19.07 -17.13 0.90
N GLU A 55 -19.34 -17.83 -0.20
CA GLU A 55 -19.09 -19.28 -0.31
C GLU A 55 -17.60 -19.63 -0.31
N SER A 56 -16.72 -18.76 -0.84
CA SER A 56 -15.27 -19.02 -0.82
C SER A 56 -14.63 -18.86 0.55
N ARG A 57 -15.38 -18.34 1.54
CA ARG A 57 -14.87 -17.91 2.86
C ARG A 57 -15.60 -18.58 4.03
N SER A 58 -16.64 -19.36 3.77
CA SER A 58 -17.51 -19.94 4.79
C SER A 58 -18.17 -21.22 4.30
N ALA A 59 -18.73 -21.99 5.23
CA ALA A 59 -19.58 -23.14 4.93
C ALA A 59 -21.00 -22.78 4.45
N VAL A 60 -21.32 -21.49 4.31
CA VAL A 60 -22.67 -21.01 3.94
C VAL A 60 -22.97 -21.34 2.48
N THR A 61 -24.15 -21.91 2.23
CA THR A 61 -24.69 -22.04 0.86
C THR A 61 -25.45 -20.79 0.47
N VAL A 62 -25.13 -20.20 -0.70
CA VAL A 62 -25.80 -18.98 -1.17
C VAL A 62 -26.62 -19.26 -2.42
N ASN A 63 -27.91 -18.93 -2.37
CA ASN A 63 -28.79 -18.93 -3.55
C ASN A 63 -28.98 -17.50 -4.06
N VAL A 64 -29.10 -17.34 -5.38
CA VAL A 64 -29.45 -16.05 -6.00
C VAL A 64 -30.79 -16.22 -6.69
N ALA A 65 -31.75 -15.35 -6.35
CA ALA A 65 -33.09 -15.38 -6.91
C ALA A 65 -33.55 -13.96 -7.30
N PRO A 66 -34.41 -13.80 -8.32
CA PRO A 66 -34.93 -12.48 -8.70
C PRO A 66 -36.02 -11.96 -7.73
N ASN A 67 -36.63 -12.85 -6.94
CA ASN A 67 -37.69 -12.55 -5.98
C ASN A 67 -37.57 -13.47 -4.76
N PHE A 68 -38.28 -13.13 -3.68
CA PHE A 68 -38.50 -14.06 -2.57
C PHE A 68 -39.20 -15.33 -3.07
N ASN A 69 -38.69 -16.51 -2.68
CA ASN A 69 -39.22 -17.81 -3.12
C ASN A 69 -40.07 -18.52 -2.05
N GLY A 70 -40.26 -17.91 -0.87
CA GLY A 70 -41.04 -18.45 0.24
C GLY A 70 -40.31 -19.49 1.12
N GLU A 71 -39.05 -19.78 0.85
CA GLU A 71 -38.23 -20.65 1.71
C GLU A 71 -37.94 -19.98 3.06
N SER A 72 -37.83 -20.76 4.13
CA SER A 72 -37.36 -20.25 5.42
C SER A 72 -35.83 -20.14 5.39
N GLY A 73 -35.27 -18.96 5.67
CA GLY A 73 -33.83 -18.77 5.68
C GLY A 73 -33.43 -17.33 5.96
N TYR A 74 -32.14 -17.03 5.83
CA TYR A 74 -31.63 -15.66 5.94
C TYR A 74 -31.62 -14.98 4.57
N TRP A 75 -32.23 -13.81 4.49
CA TRP A 75 -32.46 -13.11 3.22
C TRP A 75 -31.53 -11.92 3.05
N ILE A 76 -31.04 -11.66 1.84
CA ILE A 76 -30.38 -10.40 1.48
C ILE A 76 -31.12 -9.82 0.29
N LEU A 77 -31.90 -8.76 0.51
CA LEU A 77 -32.54 -8.01 -0.58
C LEU A 77 -31.57 -6.95 -1.08
N LEU A 78 -31.01 -7.17 -2.29
CA LEU A 78 -30.05 -6.30 -2.95
C LEU A 78 -30.75 -5.52 -4.08
N GLY A 79 -30.55 -4.20 -4.14
CA GLY A 79 -31.17 -3.38 -5.19
C GLY A 79 -30.68 -1.94 -5.28
N GLU A 80 -30.98 -1.30 -6.39
CA GLU A 80 -30.81 0.13 -6.64
C GLU A 80 -32.11 0.88 -6.29
N ALA A 81 -31.95 2.00 -5.59
CA ALA A 81 -33.04 2.86 -5.17
C ALA A 81 -33.89 3.33 -6.37
N GLY A 82 -35.21 3.12 -6.30
CA GLY A 82 -36.13 3.57 -7.35
C GLY A 82 -36.14 2.71 -8.62
N LYS A 83 -35.42 1.58 -8.66
CA LYS A 83 -35.41 0.67 -9.83
C LYS A 83 -36.33 -0.53 -9.69
N SER A 84 -36.71 -0.91 -8.48
CA SER A 84 -37.59 -2.05 -8.21
C SER A 84 -38.66 -1.72 -7.18
N ALA A 85 -39.91 -2.03 -7.50
CA ALA A 85 -41.02 -1.88 -6.56
C ALA A 85 -40.84 -2.77 -5.32
N LEU A 86 -40.11 -3.89 -5.44
CA LEU A 86 -39.80 -4.78 -4.31
C LEU A 86 -38.92 -4.07 -3.29
N THR A 87 -37.78 -3.53 -3.75
CA THR A 87 -36.81 -2.80 -2.91
C THR A 87 -37.43 -1.55 -2.28
N ASP A 88 -38.17 -0.76 -3.07
CA ASP A 88 -38.78 0.48 -2.58
C ASP A 88 -39.87 0.22 -1.52
N LYS A 89 -40.69 -0.82 -1.71
CA LYS A 89 -41.70 -1.22 -0.71
C LYS A 89 -41.05 -1.75 0.56
N ALA A 90 -40.00 -2.56 0.44
CA ALA A 90 -39.25 -3.05 1.60
C ALA A 90 -38.62 -1.88 2.38
N CYS A 91 -38.03 -0.91 1.67
CA CYS A 91 -37.50 0.31 2.29
C CYS A 91 -38.59 1.06 3.06
N LEU A 92 -39.75 1.27 2.46
CA LEU A 92 -40.88 1.93 3.12
C LEU A 92 -41.35 1.16 4.36
N ALA A 93 -41.52 -0.16 4.25
CA ALA A 93 -41.99 -1.02 5.34
C ALA A 93 -41.04 -1.02 6.55
N HIS A 94 -39.74 -0.89 6.34
CA HIS A 94 -38.72 -0.93 7.38
C HIS A 94 -38.11 0.44 7.74
N ALA A 95 -38.78 1.52 7.33
CA ALA A 95 -38.35 2.90 7.56
C ALA A 95 -36.92 3.21 7.08
N VAL A 96 -36.51 2.58 5.98
CA VAL A 96 -35.25 2.87 5.29
C VAL A 96 -35.51 3.94 4.23
N GLN A 97 -34.79 5.03 4.32
CA GLN A 97 -34.82 6.07 3.31
C GLN A 97 -33.98 5.63 2.12
N LEU A 98 -34.56 5.76 0.92
CA LEU A 98 -33.84 5.46 -0.32
C LEU A 98 -32.59 6.34 -0.45
N PRO A 99 -31.39 5.73 -0.53
CA PRO A 99 -30.14 6.46 -0.73
C PRO A 99 -30.21 7.38 -1.96
N GLY A 100 -29.59 8.55 -1.88
CA GLY A 100 -29.56 9.54 -2.97
C GLY A 100 -30.87 10.30 -3.25
N LYS A 101 -32.02 9.89 -2.69
CA LYS A 101 -33.34 10.47 -3.06
C LYS A 101 -33.60 11.85 -2.48
N THR A 102 -33.19 12.12 -1.23
CA THR A 102 -33.43 13.42 -0.57
C THR A 102 -32.28 14.41 -0.75
N ARG A 103 -31.08 13.89 -0.98
CA ARG A 103 -29.86 14.64 -1.27
C ARG A 103 -29.07 13.83 -2.26
N ARG A 104 -28.59 14.48 -3.32
CA ARG A 104 -27.66 13.85 -4.28
C ARG A 104 -26.44 13.34 -3.51
N ALA A 105 -26.31 12.02 -3.47
CA ALA A 105 -25.22 11.30 -2.82
C ALA A 105 -24.85 10.12 -3.74
N PRO A 106 -24.08 10.39 -4.81
CA PRO A 106 -23.63 9.34 -5.73
C PRO A 106 -22.93 8.24 -4.95
N GLU A 107 -23.09 7.00 -5.39
CA GLU A 107 -22.43 5.82 -4.82
C GLU A 107 -22.83 5.49 -3.38
N SER A 108 -23.75 6.24 -2.76
CA SER A 108 -24.20 5.98 -1.39
C SER A 108 -25.03 4.71 -1.28
N TYR A 109 -25.14 4.16 -0.08
CA TYR A 109 -25.96 2.99 0.20
C TYR A 109 -26.58 3.01 1.61
N ALA A 110 -27.52 2.10 1.84
CA ALA A 110 -28.04 1.74 3.14
C ALA A 110 -28.07 0.20 3.30
N VAL A 111 -27.64 -0.30 4.45
CA VAL A 111 -27.76 -1.72 4.85
C VAL A 111 -28.45 -1.77 6.21
N LYS A 112 -29.54 -2.53 6.32
CA LYS A 112 -30.30 -2.63 7.56
C LYS A 112 -30.79 -4.05 7.82
N SER A 113 -30.66 -4.54 9.05
CA SER A 113 -31.30 -5.76 9.53
C SER A 113 -32.81 -5.56 9.62
N VAL A 114 -33.56 -6.49 9.01
CA VAL A 114 -35.02 -6.45 8.90
C VAL A 114 -35.59 -7.86 9.02
N THR A 115 -36.90 -7.95 9.21
CA THR A 115 -37.64 -9.21 9.16
C THR A 115 -38.56 -9.19 7.94
N PHE A 116 -38.27 -10.04 6.96
CA PHE A 116 -39.14 -10.26 5.81
C PHE A 116 -40.20 -11.32 6.15
N GLU A 117 -41.24 -11.45 5.32
CA GLU A 117 -42.28 -12.49 5.52
C GLU A 117 -41.69 -13.92 5.57
N GLY A 118 -40.54 -14.17 4.93
CA GLY A 118 -39.85 -15.47 4.89
C GLY A 118 -38.71 -15.66 5.90
N GLY A 119 -38.47 -14.70 6.81
CA GLY A 119 -37.42 -14.80 7.83
C GLY A 119 -36.59 -13.52 8.03
N PRO A 120 -35.59 -13.56 8.94
CA PRO A 120 -34.68 -12.44 9.15
C PRO A 120 -33.82 -12.20 7.90
N GLY A 121 -33.32 -10.98 7.75
CA GLY A 121 -32.45 -10.65 6.62
C GLY A 121 -31.87 -9.25 6.65
N LEU A 122 -31.12 -8.93 5.60
CA LEU A 122 -30.58 -7.60 5.32
C LEU A 122 -31.30 -6.98 4.13
N LEU A 123 -31.72 -5.73 4.29
CA LEU A 123 -32.08 -4.84 3.20
C LEU A 123 -30.85 -4.02 2.81
N ALA A 124 -30.28 -4.27 1.63
CA ALA A 124 -29.06 -3.65 1.12
C ALA A 124 -29.33 -2.88 -0.18
N VAL A 125 -29.35 -1.54 -0.11
CA VAL A 125 -29.82 -0.68 -1.20
C VAL A 125 -28.77 0.36 -1.56
N GLY A 126 -28.45 0.46 -2.84
CA GLY A 126 -27.55 1.49 -3.39
C GLY A 126 -28.32 2.67 -4.00
N ALA A 127 -27.72 3.87 -4.02
CA ALA A 127 -28.26 5.03 -4.72
C ALA A 127 -28.14 4.93 -6.25
N ASP A 128 -27.16 4.16 -6.71
CA ASP A 128 -26.86 3.85 -8.11
C ASP A 128 -26.16 2.48 -8.18
N SER A 129 -25.83 2.02 -9.38
CA SER A 129 -25.20 0.71 -9.57
C SER A 129 -23.89 0.51 -8.80
N ARG A 130 -23.09 1.56 -8.54
CA ARG A 130 -21.89 1.43 -7.70
C ARG A 130 -22.27 1.41 -6.23
N GLY A 131 -23.28 2.16 -5.82
CA GLY A 131 -23.89 2.04 -4.49
C GLY A 131 -24.34 0.61 -4.17
N VAL A 132 -24.88 -0.14 -5.15
CA VAL A 132 -25.25 -1.56 -4.97
C VAL A 132 -24.01 -2.43 -4.70
N LEU A 133 -22.92 -2.20 -5.44
CA LEU A 133 -21.63 -2.87 -5.21
C LEU A 133 -21.09 -2.59 -3.80
N TYR A 134 -21.14 -1.33 -3.36
CA TYR A 134 -20.66 -0.96 -2.02
C TYR A 134 -21.55 -1.47 -0.89
N ALA A 135 -22.87 -1.55 -1.12
CA ALA A 135 -23.79 -2.22 -0.19
C ALA A 135 -23.44 -3.71 -0.02
N ALA A 136 -23.11 -4.41 -1.12
CA ALA A 136 -22.65 -5.79 -1.06
C ALA A 136 -21.31 -5.93 -0.31
N GLY A 137 -20.36 -5.00 -0.53
CA GLY A 137 -19.12 -4.93 0.25
C GLY A 137 -19.36 -4.71 1.74
N GLU A 138 -20.36 -3.91 2.09
CA GLU A 138 -20.77 -3.71 3.49
C GLU A 138 -21.36 -4.98 4.09
N VAL A 139 -22.26 -5.67 3.37
CA VAL A 139 -22.81 -6.96 3.80
C VAL A 139 -21.69 -7.97 4.11
N LEU A 140 -20.66 -8.05 3.26
CA LEU A 140 -19.50 -8.94 3.49
C LEU A 140 -18.77 -8.66 4.80
N ARG A 141 -18.60 -7.38 5.17
CA ARG A 141 -17.96 -7.00 6.45
C ARG A 141 -18.83 -7.29 7.67
N ARG A 142 -20.16 -7.44 7.49
CA ARG A 142 -21.11 -7.77 8.57
C ARG A 142 -21.32 -9.27 8.78
N ILE A 143 -20.82 -10.09 7.87
CA ILE A 143 -20.85 -11.55 7.98
C ILE A 143 -19.65 -12.02 8.78
N ARG A 144 -19.91 -12.68 9.91
CA ARG A 144 -18.90 -13.41 10.69
C ARG A 144 -18.94 -14.88 10.34
N ASN A 145 -17.85 -15.39 9.77
CA ASN A 145 -17.77 -16.82 9.44
C ASN A 145 -17.57 -17.67 10.70
N VAL A 146 -18.38 -18.72 10.84
CA VAL A 146 -18.29 -19.74 11.89
C VAL A 146 -18.25 -21.13 11.24
N PRO A 147 -17.78 -22.19 11.94
CA PRO A 147 -17.53 -23.49 11.30
C PRO A 147 -18.69 -24.09 10.50
N ASP A 148 -19.94 -23.86 10.94
CA ASP A 148 -21.14 -24.43 10.31
C ASP A 148 -22.05 -23.36 9.65
N GLY A 149 -21.52 -22.17 9.36
CA GLY A 149 -22.29 -21.11 8.69
C GLY A 149 -21.76 -19.69 8.91
N ALA A 150 -22.67 -18.74 9.00
CA ALA A 150 -22.38 -17.33 9.27
C ALA A 150 -23.20 -16.81 10.45
N GLU A 151 -22.61 -15.91 11.22
CA GLU A 151 -23.27 -15.07 12.21
C GLU A 151 -23.42 -13.65 11.64
N ILE A 152 -24.62 -13.09 11.73
CA ILE A 152 -24.92 -11.73 11.30
C ILE A 152 -25.62 -11.03 12.45
N GLY A 153 -24.99 -9.98 12.98
CA GLY A 153 -25.56 -9.14 14.02
C GLY A 153 -26.54 -8.10 13.46
N ASP A 154 -27.09 -7.27 14.35
CA ASP A 154 -27.91 -6.14 13.94
C ASP A 154 -27.09 -5.09 13.19
N VAL A 155 -27.62 -4.63 12.06
CA VAL A 155 -27.02 -3.61 11.18
C VAL A 155 -28.04 -2.50 10.96
N ASP A 156 -27.64 -1.23 11.11
CA ASP A 156 -28.39 -0.08 10.61
C ASP A 156 -27.39 0.99 10.16
N ILE A 157 -26.99 0.90 8.89
CA ILE A 157 -25.91 1.70 8.32
C ILE A 157 -26.41 2.42 7.10
N ARG A 158 -26.05 3.71 7.02
CA ARG A 158 -26.18 4.52 5.81
C ARG A 158 -24.85 5.22 5.58
N SER A 159 -24.33 5.11 4.37
CA SER A 159 -22.99 5.61 4.09
C SER A 159 -22.88 6.15 2.67
N ALA A 160 -21.97 7.11 2.49
CA ALA A 160 -21.63 7.71 1.21
C ALA A 160 -20.12 8.02 1.22
N PRO A 161 -19.43 7.93 0.07
CA PRO A 161 -18.01 8.22 0.02
C PRO A 161 -17.72 9.70 0.21
N ALA A 162 -16.59 10.01 0.84
CA ALA A 162 -16.13 11.39 1.05
C ALA A 162 -15.39 11.97 -0.16
N TYR A 163 -14.71 11.13 -0.95
CA TYR A 163 -13.88 11.55 -2.08
C TYR A 163 -14.36 10.97 -3.40
N ARG A 164 -14.21 11.74 -4.48
CA ARG A 164 -14.61 11.34 -5.84
C ARG A 164 -13.68 10.26 -6.40
N PHE A 165 -12.38 10.46 -6.30
CA PHE A 165 -11.40 9.51 -6.83
C PHE A 165 -10.92 8.57 -5.73
N ARG A 166 -11.18 7.28 -5.92
CA ARG A 166 -10.76 6.22 -5.01
C ARG A 166 -10.08 5.13 -5.83
N GLY A 167 -8.94 5.49 -6.39
CA GLY A 167 -8.22 4.66 -7.36
C GLY A 167 -7.27 3.66 -6.71
N SER A 168 -7.21 2.46 -7.28
CA SER A 168 -6.38 1.35 -6.83
C SER A 168 -5.65 0.69 -8.01
N SER A 169 -4.62 -0.10 -7.70
CA SER A 169 -3.83 -0.83 -8.70
C SER A 169 -3.78 -2.31 -8.36
N ALA A 170 -4.53 -3.12 -9.11
CA ALA A 170 -4.48 -4.57 -9.00
C ALA A 170 -3.35 -5.12 -9.88
N ASN A 171 -2.17 -5.33 -9.29
CA ASN A 171 -1.02 -5.91 -10.00
C ASN A 171 -0.08 -6.66 -9.03
N GLN A 172 0.68 -7.63 -9.54
CA GLN A 172 1.68 -8.39 -8.75
C GLN A 172 3.04 -7.67 -8.64
N GLY A 173 3.28 -6.63 -9.44
CA GLY A 173 4.57 -5.98 -9.55
C GLY A 173 5.56 -6.77 -10.39
N GLY A 174 5.75 -6.37 -11.66
CA GLY A 174 6.64 -7.09 -12.57
C GLY A 174 8.10 -7.18 -12.08
N THR A 175 8.58 -6.19 -11.32
CA THR A 175 9.90 -6.24 -10.69
C THR A 175 9.98 -7.30 -9.60
N MET A 176 8.95 -7.41 -8.76
CA MET A 176 8.88 -8.41 -7.69
C MET A 176 8.76 -9.81 -8.27
N MET A 177 7.90 -10.00 -9.27
CA MET A 177 7.75 -11.28 -9.97
C MET A 177 9.08 -11.77 -10.56
N ARG A 178 9.83 -10.90 -11.24
CA ARG A 178 11.15 -11.27 -11.79
C ARG A 178 12.17 -11.57 -10.71
N ALA A 179 12.18 -10.78 -9.63
CA ALA A 179 13.15 -10.93 -8.55
C ALA A 179 12.94 -12.21 -7.73
N THR A 180 11.68 -12.65 -7.58
CA THR A 180 11.34 -13.84 -6.79
C THR A 180 11.05 -15.06 -7.66
N GLY A 181 10.81 -14.88 -8.96
CA GLY A 181 10.34 -15.92 -9.87
C GLY A 181 8.88 -16.32 -9.64
N ALA A 182 8.09 -15.53 -8.92
CA ALA A 182 6.71 -15.89 -8.58
C ALA A 182 5.84 -16.15 -9.82
N ARG A 183 4.88 -17.08 -9.74
CA ARG A 183 3.98 -17.37 -10.86
C ARG A 183 3.07 -16.18 -11.16
N GLY A 184 2.66 -16.05 -12.40
CA GLY A 184 1.62 -15.10 -12.78
C GLY A 184 0.27 -15.45 -12.17
N TRP A 185 -0.51 -14.42 -11.85
CA TRP A 185 -1.92 -14.57 -11.53
C TRP A 185 -2.68 -15.08 -12.75
N THR A 186 -3.63 -15.97 -12.47
CA THR A 186 -4.74 -16.26 -13.37
C THR A 186 -5.63 -15.02 -13.50
N GLN A 187 -6.46 -15.00 -14.53
CA GLN A 187 -7.43 -13.92 -14.71
C GLN A 187 -8.41 -13.82 -13.53
N ASP A 188 -8.86 -14.95 -13.00
CA ASP A 188 -9.81 -15.00 -11.88
C ASP A 188 -9.20 -14.44 -10.59
N GLU A 189 -7.93 -14.73 -10.32
CA GLU A 189 -7.22 -14.14 -9.17
C GLU A 189 -7.09 -12.62 -9.31
N LEU A 190 -6.74 -12.14 -10.50
CA LEU A 190 -6.68 -10.70 -10.76
C LEU A 190 -8.06 -10.03 -10.56
N PHE A 191 -9.14 -10.66 -11.05
CA PHE A 191 -10.50 -10.17 -10.85
C PHE A 191 -10.91 -10.20 -9.38
N ASP A 192 -10.50 -11.23 -8.63
CA ASP A 192 -10.77 -11.32 -7.19
C ASP A 192 -10.06 -10.23 -6.38
N VAL A 193 -8.86 -9.79 -6.80
CA VAL A 193 -8.17 -8.63 -6.21
C VAL A 193 -8.89 -7.33 -6.52
N ILE A 194 -9.30 -7.12 -7.77
CA ILE A 194 -10.09 -5.93 -8.17
C ILE A 194 -11.38 -5.88 -7.34
N LEU A 195 -12.05 -7.01 -7.16
CA LEU A 195 -13.25 -7.11 -6.33
C LEU A 195 -12.98 -6.80 -4.85
N ASP A 196 -11.88 -7.27 -4.27
CA ASP A 196 -11.52 -6.96 -2.88
C ASP A 196 -11.38 -5.44 -2.68
N TYR A 197 -10.65 -4.76 -3.58
CA TYR A 197 -10.49 -3.31 -3.50
C TYR A 197 -11.80 -2.56 -3.79
N ALA A 198 -12.61 -3.05 -4.74
CA ALA A 198 -13.90 -2.45 -5.05
C ALA A 198 -14.88 -2.59 -3.87
N PHE A 199 -14.96 -3.77 -3.23
CA PHE A 199 -15.75 -3.95 -2.01
C PHE A 199 -15.25 -3.12 -0.83
N ALA A 200 -13.95 -2.82 -0.77
CA ALA A 200 -13.38 -1.88 0.20
C ALA A 200 -13.72 -0.41 -0.09
N GLY A 201 -14.19 -0.08 -1.30
CA GLY A 201 -14.65 1.26 -1.66
C GLY A 201 -13.96 1.87 -2.88
N ALA A 202 -13.01 1.19 -3.51
CA ALA A 202 -12.37 1.69 -4.72
C ALA A 202 -13.38 1.90 -5.86
N ASN A 203 -13.16 2.93 -6.67
CA ASN A 203 -14.01 3.26 -7.83
C ASN A 203 -13.25 3.49 -9.13
N CYS A 204 -11.92 3.42 -9.12
CA CYS A 204 -11.07 3.64 -10.29
C CYS A 204 -9.92 2.63 -10.32
N PHE A 205 -9.61 2.08 -11.49
CA PHE A 205 -8.57 1.06 -11.63
C PHE A 205 -7.71 1.31 -12.87
N TYR A 206 -6.40 1.06 -12.75
CA TYR A 206 -5.52 0.96 -13.92
C TYR A 206 -5.92 -0.27 -14.74
N THR A 207 -6.12 -0.10 -16.04
CA THR A 207 -6.49 -1.18 -16.96
C THR A 207 -5.66 -1.11 -18.24
N GLY A 208 -5.82 -2.11 -19.13
CA GLY A 208 -5.10 -2.13 -20.41
C GLY A 208 -5.55 -1.00 -21.34
N ASP A 209 -4.59 -0.37 -22.01
CA ASP A 209 -4.80 0.84 -22.83
C ASP A 209 -5.78 0.61 -24.01
N GLU A 210 -5.73 -0.55 -24.67
CA GLU A 210 -6.64 -0.93 -25.78
C GLU A 210 -7.86 -1.73 -25.28
N GLY A 211 -8.12 -1.73 -23.97
CA GLY A 211 -9.20 -2.50 -23.35
C GLY A 211 -8.80 -3.92 -22.95
N GLY A 212 -9.68 -4.89 -23.21
CA GLY A 212 -9.49 -6.30 -22.87
C GLY A 212 -10.13 -6.70 -21.53
N ALA A 213 -9.88 -7.95 -21.11
CA ALA A 213 -10.67 -8.60 -20.05
C ALA A 213 -10.73 -7.81 -18.72
N VAL A 214 -9.63 -7.18 -18.30
CA VAL A 214 -9.59 -6.35 -17.08
C VAL A 214 -10.41 -5.08 -17.24
N TYR A 215 -10.30 -4.41 -18.39
CA TYR A 215 -11.10 -3.23 -18.71
C TYR A 215 -12.58 -3.59 -18.72
N ASP A 216 -12.95 -4.65 -19.44
CA ASP A 216 -14.33 -5.11 -19.55
C ASP A 216 -14.91 -5.48 -18.18
N PHE A 217 -14.11 -6.14 -17.34
CA PHE A 217 -14.49 -6.49 -15.97
C PHE A 217 -14.76 -5.24 -15.11
N VAL A 218 -13.82 -4.28 -15.10
CA VAL A 218 -13.96 -3.01 -14.36
C VAL A 218 -15.20 -2.24 -14.82
N LYS A 219 -15.40 -2.08 -16.13
CA LYS A 219 -16.57 -1.40 -16.69
C LYS A 219 -17.87 -2.16 -16.43
N SER A 220 -17.83 -3.50 -16.41
CA SER A 220 -19.01 -4.30 -16.09
C SER A 220 -19.56 -3.93 -14.71
N LEU A 221 -18.69 -3.72 -13.71
CA LEU A 221 -19.03 -3.32 -12.34
C LEU A 221 -19.46 -1.83 -12.21
N GLY A 222 -19.45 -1.07 -13.31
CA GLY A 222 -19.73 0.36 -13.32
C GLY A 222 -18.61 1.23 -12.73
N LEU A 223 -17.41 0.67 -12.57
CA LEU A 223 -16.23 1.36 -12.04
C LEU A 223 -15.54 2.18 -13.14
N MET A 224 -14.74 3.16 -12.74
CA MET A 224 -13.91 3.95 -13.64
C MET A 224 -12.63 3.20 -14.00
N SER A 225 -12.14 3.44 -15.21
CA SER A 225 -10.83 2.98 -15.66
C SER A 225 -9.88 4.16 -15.85
N THR A 226 -8.60 3.96 -15.57
CA THR A 226 -7.55 4.94 -15.81
C THR A 226 -6.43 4.36 -16.67
N THR A 227 -5.93 5.20 -17.58
CA THR A 227 -4.75 4.96 -18.41
C THR A 227 -3.78 6.15 -18.26
N GLY A 228 -2.61 6.05 -18.88
CA GLY A 228 -1.74 7.22 -19.00
C GLY A 228 -0.69 7.12 -20.08
N ALA A 229 0.04 8.21 -20.24
CA ALA A 229 1.12 8.35 -21.22
C ALA A 229 2.24 9.24 -20.66
N ARG A 230 3.47 9.00 -21.11
CA ARG A 230 4.60 9.92 -20.88
C ARG A 230 4.77 10.77 -22.14
N PRO A 231 4.44 12.07 -22.14
CA PRO A 231 4.31 12.84 -23.37
C PRO A 231 5.52 12.79 -24.31
N ASN A 232 6.74 12.74 -23.76
CA ASN A 232 7.99 12.70 -24.53
C ASN A 232 8.53 11.29 -24.81
N GLN A 233 7.77 10.23 -24.52
CA GLN A 233 8.18 8.86 -24.77
C GLN A 233 7.89 8.46 -26.23
N LEU A 234 8.93 8.08 -26.96
CA LEU A 234 8.86 7.59 -28.34
C LEU A 234 9.18 6.07 -28.36
N ASN A 235 8.22 5.26 -28.75
CA ASN A 235 8.25 3.79 -28.73
C ASN A 235 8.78 3.20 -30.06
N ARG A 236 9.81 3.84 -30.63
CA ARG A 236 10.53 3.38 -31.82
C ARG A 236 11.98 3.84 -31.74
N GLU A 237 12.83 3.33 -32.62
CA GLU A 237 14.20 3.84 -32.73
C GLU A 237 14.21 5.30 -33.21
N PHE A 238 15.16 6.09 -32.71
CA PHE A 238 15.33 7.50 -33.07
C PHE A 238 16.81 7.91 -33.06
N PRO A 239 17.19 8.95 -33.82
CA PRO A 239 18.56 9.48 -33.84
C PRO A 239 19.03 10.00 -32.47
N ASN A 240 20.34 9.94 -32.22
CA ASN A 240 20.91 10.37 -30.93
C ASN A 240 20.65 11.86 -30.64
N GLU A 241 20.52 12.68 -31.68
CA GLU A 241 20.26 14.13 -31.64
C GLU A 241 18.89 14.46 -31.01
N TRP A 242 17.98 13.48 -31.00
CA TRP A 242 16.65 13.62 -30.44
C TRP A 242 16.60 13.27 -28.96
N LYS A 243 17.63 12.65 -28.38
CA LYS A 243 17.60 12.16 -26.99
C LYS A 243 17.27 13.28 -26.01
N ALA A 244 16.30 13.01 -25.12
CA ALA A 244 15.88 13.95 -24.07
C ALA A 244 16.84 14.03 -22.88
N GLY A 245 17.79 13.09 -22.77
CA GLY A 245 18.56 12.85 -21.55
C GLY A 245 17.72 12.18 -20.44
N GLY A 246 18.21 12.28 -19.21
CA GLY A 246 17.66 11.73 -17.97
C GLY A 246 18.57 12.14 -16.82
N ARG A 247 18.06 12.19 -15.59
CA ARG A 247 18.85 12.52 -14.40
C ARG A 247 19.74 11.36 -13.97
N GLU A 248 19.28 10.14 -14.21
CA GLU A 248 20.00 8.90 -13.94
C GLU A 248 20.28 8.09 -15.21
N ALA A 249 21.29 7.22 -15.17
CA ALA A 249 21.72 6.41 -16.32
C ALA A 249 20.66 5.41 -16.84
N TRP A 250 19.66 5.08 -16.03
CA TRP A 250 18.56 4.18 -16.38
C TRP A 250 17.30 4.93 -16.86
N GLU A 251 17.24 6.24 -16.68
CA GLU A 251 16.10 7.07 -17.06
C GLU A 251 16.08 7.38 -18.56
N GLY A 252 14.88 7.64 -19.08
CA GLY A 252 14.71 8.30 -20.38
C GLY A 252 15.30 7.60 -21.60
N LYS A 253 15.58 6.29 -21.52
CA LYS A 253 16.10 5.50 -22.65
C LYS A 253 15.28 5.69 -23.94
N ASN A 254 13.97 5.88 -23.80
CA ASN A 254 13.03 6.07 -24.89
C ASN A 254 12.42 7.49 -24.90
N TRP A 255 13.06 8.47 -24.27
CA TRP A 255 12.57 9.86 -24.26
C TRP A 255 13.27 10.69 -25.33
N VAL A 256 12.48 11.49 -26.05
CA VAL A 256 12.98 12.45 -27.04
C VAL A 256 12.70 13.89 -26.59
N CYS A 257 13.55 14.83 -26.98
CA CYS A 257 13.39 16.26 -26.71
C CYS A 257 12.29 16.82 -27.64
N PRO A 258 11.13 17.24 -27.12
CA PRO A 258 10.04 17.75 -27.98
C PRO A 258 10.35 19.09 -28.64
N ASN A 259 11.42 19.79 -28.22
CA ASN A 259 11.89 20.99 -28.89
C ASN A 259 12.82 20.70 -30.09
N VAL A 260 13.00 19.43 -30.46
CA VAL A 260 13.49 19.03 -31.79
C VAL A 260 12.27 18.86 -32.70
N PRO A 261 12.11 19.66 -33.77
CA PRO A 261 10.88 19.66 -34.59
C PRO A 261 10.51 18.28 -35.14
N GLU A 262 11.47 17.51 -35.61
CA GLU A 262 11.24 16.17 -36.16
C GLU A 262 10.84 15.16 -35.06
N ALA A 263 11.39 15.31 -33.86
CA ALA A 263 11.02 14.49 -32.71
C ALA A 263 9.61 14.86 -32.22
N HIS A 264 9.25 16.14 -32.21
CA HIS A 264 7.90 16.62 -31.91
C HIS A 264 6.88 16.01 -32.86
N GLN A 265 7.13 16.12 -34.17
CA GLN A 265 6.26 15.55 -35.19
C GLN A 265 6.10 14.03 -34.99
N ALA A 266 7.20 13.33 -34.73
CA ALA A 266 7.19 11.89 -34.44
C ALA A 266 6.34 11.53 -33.21
N LEU A 267 6.38 12.33 -32.14
CA LEU A 267 5.54 12.15 -30.96
C LEU A 267 4.07 12.35 -31.28
N ILE A 268 3.72 13.43 -31.99
CA ILE A 268 2.33 13.71 -32.39
C ILE A 268 1.77 12.60 -33.28
N GLU A 269 2.55 12.11 -34.25
CA GLU A 269 2.17 10.99 -35.12
C GLU A 269 1.93 9.71 -34.32
N GLN A 270 2.83 9.36 -33.39
CA GLN A 270 2.70 8.20 -32.53
C GLN A 270 1.44 8.31 -31.66
N TRP A 271 1.29 9.40 -30.91
CA TRP A 271 0.19 9.55 -29.96
C TRP A 271 -1.16 9.68 -30.65
N THR A 272 -1.23 10.31 -31.83
CA THR A 272 -2.45 10.29 -32.65
C THR A 272 -2.85 8.86 -33.00
N THR A 273 -1.89 8.04 -33.42
CA THR A 273 -2.15 6.64 -33.81
C THR A 273 -2.49 5.77 -32.61
N ASP A 274 -1.83 5.99 -31.49
CA ASP A 274 -1.99 5.24 -30.24
C ASP A 274 -3.36 5.57 -29.60
N PHE A 275 -3.68 6.85 -29.39
CA PHE A 275 -4.94 7.28 -28.78
C PHE A 275 -6.17 6.90 -29.61
N ALA A 276 -6.04 6.77 -30.93
CA ALA A 276 -7.13 6.31 -31.78
C ALA A 276 -7.49 4.81 -31.58
N LYS A 277 -6.62 4.02 -30.95
CA LYS A 277 -6.83 2.59 -30.69
C LYS A 277 -7.22 2.29 -29.26
N ARG A 278 -6.99 3.22 -28.33
CA ARG A 278 -7.28 3.02 -26.91
C ARG A 278 -8.78 2.86 -26.66
N ALA A 279 -9.11 2.17 -25.58
CA ALA A 279 -10.48 2.06 -25.09
C ALA A 279 -10.92 3.36 -24.40
N ASP A 280 -12.24 3.50 -24.20
CA ASP A 280 -12.86 4.68 -23.60
C ASP A 280 -12.63 4.76 -22.08
N HIS A 281 -11.44 5.22 -21.71
CA HIS A 281 -11.04 5.39 -20.32
C HIS A 281 -11.60 6.67 -19.70
N ASP A 282 -12.13 6.55 -18.48
CA ASP A 282 -12.70 7.65 -17.73
C ASP A 282 -11.63 8.68 -17.29
N VAL A 283 -10.38 8.24 -17.12
CA VAL A 283 -9.25 9.09 -16.69
C VAL A 283 -7.99 8.83 -17.53
N MET A 284 -7.46 9.87 -18.17
CA MET A 284 -6.16 9.91 -18.83
C MET A 284 -5.18 10.73 -17.98
N ARG A 285 -4.00 10.17 -17.70
CA ARG A 285 -2.94 10.88 -16.98
C ARG A 285 -1.68 11.03 -17.82
N PHE A 286 -1.18 12.26 -17.95
CA PHE A 286 0.14 12.52 -18.50
C PHE A 286 1.18 12.61 -17.39
N TYR A 287 2.23 11.81 -17.49
CA TYR A 287 3.32 11.76 -16.51
C TYR A 287 4.53 12.56 -17.00
N ALA A 288 5.04 13.48 -16.18
CA ALA A 288 6.21 14.28 -16.52
C ALA A 288 7.49 13.45 -16.72
N GLY A 289 7.58 12.26 -16.11
CA GLY A 289 8.74 11.37 -16.14
C GLY A 289 9.23 11.04 -14.73
N ASP A 290 9.82 9.86 -14.54
CA ASP A 290 10.25 9.38 -13.23
C ASP A 290 11.78 9.21 -13.18
N PRO A 291 12.53 10.17 -12.59
CA PRO A 291 12.17 11.56 -12.26
C PRO A 291 12.40 12.60 -13.37
N GLY A 292 11.40 13.48 -13.56
CA GLY A 292 11.63 14.84 -14.07
C GLY A 292 11.82 15.02 -15.59
N GLY A 293 11.54 13.98 -16.38
CA GLY A 293 11.39 14.07 -17.84
C GLY A 293 12.63 14.53 -18.60
N CYS A 294 12.45 15.47 -19.55
CA CYS A 294 13.52 15.90 -20.45
C CYS A 294 14.53 16.83 -19.75
N THR A 295 15.81 16.46 -19.78
CA THR A 295 16.93 17.25 -19.23
C THR A 295 17.69 18.03 -20.30
N ASP A 296 17.17 18.10 -21.53
CA ASP A 296 17.76 18.88 -22.61
C ASP A 296 17.63 20.38 -22.32
N ALA A 297 18.70 21.14 -22.56
CA ALA A 297 18.72 22.59 -22.36
C ALA A 297 17.61 23.31 -23.14
N ARG A 298 17.23 22.80 -24.32
CA ARG A 298 16.13 23.33 -25.14
C ARG A 298 14.79 23.24 -24.41
N CYS A 299 14.61 22.27 -23.52
CA CYS A 299 13.37 22.06 -22.77
C CYS A 299 13.38 22.65 -21.36
N THR A 300 14.41 23.40 -20.97
CA THR A 300 14.51 23.93 -19.60
C THR A 300 13.67 25.22 -19.43
N PRO A 301 12.82 25.34 -18.38
CA PRO A 301 12.48 24.28 -17.43
C PRO A 301 11.48 23.29 -18.03
N TRP A 302 11.65 21.98 -17.73
CA TRP A 302 10.83 20.92 -18.34
C TRP A 302 9.32 21.13 -18.16
N GLY A 303 8.90 21.68 -17.01
CA GLY A 303 7.49 22.00 -16.75
C GLY A 303 6.84 22.88 -17.82
N LYS A 304 7.62 23.76 -18.48
CA LYS A 304 7.16 24.53 -19.65
C LYS A 304 6.81 23.64 -20.82
N THR A 305 7.76 22.86 -21.31
CA THR A 305 7.51 22.00 -22.49
C THR A 305 6.46 20.95 -22.16
N PHE A 306 6.49 20.40 -20.96
CA PHE A 306 5.56 19.38 -20.50
C PHE A 306 4.10 19.82 -20.54
N VAL A 307 3.76 20.99 -20.01
CA VAL A 307 2.35 21.43 -19.94
C VAL A 307 1.78 21.76 -21.32
N HIS A 308 2.57 22.39 -22.19
CA HIS A 308 2.16 22.71 -23.56
C HIS A 308 2.00 21.43 -24.40
N LEU A 309 2.95 20.50 -24.30
CA LEU A 309 2.83 19.20 -24.96
C LEU A 309 1.62 18.41 -24.44
N SER A 310 1.35 18.47 -23.13
CA SER A 310 0.17 17.81 -22.55
C SER A 310 -1.15 18.42 -23.05
N GLU A 311 -1.23 19.74 -23.25
CA GLU A 311 -2.40 20.39 -23.86
C GLU A 311 -2.62 19.91 -25.31
N GLU A 312 -1.55 19.82 -26.10
CA GLU A 312 -1.62 19.28 -27.47
C GLU A 312 -2.09 17.82 -27.49
N LEU A 313 -1.53 16.98 -26.61
CA LEU A 313 -1.91 15.57 -26.49
C LEU A 313 -3.33 15.40 -25.94
N ALA A 314 -3.78 16.25 -25.02
CA ALA A 314 -5.16 16.26 -24.54
C ALA A 314 -6.15 16.57 -25.68
N ALA A 315 -5.81 17.54 -26.54
CA ALA A 315 -6.62 17.86 -27.71
C ALA A 315 -6.70 16.69 -28.71
N LEU A 316 -5.66 15.86 -28.81
CA LEU A 316 -5.72 14.61 -29.57
C LEU A 316 -6.59 13.56 -28.88
N TRP A 317 -6.41 13.37 -27.57
CA TRP A 317 -7.17 12.42 -26.76
C TRP A 317 -8.68 12.66 -26.82
N HIS A 318 -9.10 13.93 -26.67
CA HIS A 318 -10.52 14.30 -26.68
C HIS A 318 -11.21 14.16 -28.05
N LYS A 319 -10.47 13.93 -29.14
CA LYS A 319 -11.09 13.61 -30.45
C LYS A 319 -11.79 12.27 -30.44
N THR A 320 -11.28 11.31 -29.66
CA THR A 320 -11.83 9.95 -29.54
C THR A 320 -12.46 9.68 -28.18
N HIS A 321 -12.09 10.45 -27.14
CA HIS A 321 -12.53 10.25 -25.76
C HIS A 321 -13.06 11.55 -25.12
N PRO A 322 -14.15 12.14 -25.64
CA PRO A 322 -14.58 13.50 -25.29
C PRO A 322 -14.99 13.68 -23.82
N ASP A 323 -15.43 12.62 -23.15
CA ASP A 323 -15.90 12.66 -21.76
C ASP A 323 -14.80 12.33 -20.73
N SER A 324 -13.59 12.03 -21.20
CA SER A 324 -12.48 11.59 -20.37
C SER A 324 -11.86 12.75 -19.58
N ILE A 325 -11.60 12.50 -18.30
CA ILE A 325 -10.91 13.42 -17.41
C ILE A 325 -9.41 13.35 -17.71
N VAL A 326 -8.79 14.50 -18.01
CA VAL A 326 -7.34 14.58 -18.18
C VAL A 326 -6.69 15.16 -16.92
N LEU A 327 -5.62 14.51 -16.48
CA LEU A 327 -4.76 14.92 -15.38
C LEU A 327 -3.30 15.01 -15.85
N ILE A 328 -2.51 15.88 -15.24
CA ILE A 328 -1.04 15.90 -15.43
C ILE A 328 -0.34 15.67 -14.09
N ALA A 329 0.68 14.81 -14.05
CA ALA A 329 1.47 14.57 -12.85
C ALA A 329 2.81 15.31 -12.91
N ASN A 330 3.07 16.22 -11.97
CA ASN A 330 4.31 16.99 -11.89
C ASN A 330 5.45 16.23 -11.19
N GLN A 331 5.45 14.90 -11.28
CA GLN A 331 6.49 14.03 -10.72
C GLN A 331 7.88 14.50 -11.17
N GLY A 332 8.70 14.91 -10.20
CA GLY A 332 10.09 15.32 -10.42
C GLY A 332 10.28 16.64 -11.18
N ILE A 333 9.24 17.38 -11.55
CA ILE A 333 9.37 18.69 -12.24
C ILE A 333 10.03 19.70 -11.31
N ASP A 334 11.13 20.33 -11.67
CA ASP A 334 11.84 21.27 -10.79
C ASP A 334 11.03 22.53 -10.40
N ASN A 335 11.57 23.33 -9.48
CA ASN A 335 10.89 24.52 -8.95
C ASN A 335 10.52 25.54 -10.04
N ALA A 336 11.40 25.74 -11.03
CA ALA A 336 11.14 26.63 -12.16
C ALA A 336 10.02 26.09 -13.07
N GLY A 337 9.97 24.77 -13.26
CA GLY A 337 8.91 24.09 -13.99
C GLY A 337 7.57 24.15 -13.27
N ASP A 338 7.52 23.92 -11.97
CA ASP A 338 6.31 24.05 -11.15
C ASP A 338 5.75 25.48 -11.24
N ARG A 339 6.61 26.51 -11.06
CA ARG A 339 6.21 27.92 -11.23
C ARG A 339 5.62 28.20 -12.62
N TYR A 340 6.26 27.69 -13.67
CA TYR A 340 5.75 27.88 -15.04
C TYR A 340 4.37 27.24 -15.22
N ILE A 341 4.15 26.03 -14.68
CA ILE A 341 2.84 25.37 -14.73
C ILE A 341 1.78 26.23 -14.04
N PHE A 342 2.08 26.75 -12.84
CA PHE A 342 1.15 27.62 -12.13
C PHE A 342 0.86 28.92 -12.91
N ASP A 343 1.87 29.56 -13.48
CA ASP A 343 1.68 30.76 -14.33
C ASP A 343 0.82 30.46 -15.56
N TYR A 344 1.09 29.33 -16.24
CA TYR A 344 0.32 28.89 -17.39
C TYR A 344 -1.16 28.64 -17.04
N LEU A 345 -1.45 28.00 -15.90
CA LEU A 345 -2.80 27.74 -15.43
C LEU A 345 -3.53 29.03 -15.03
N ASN A 346 -2.83 30.00 -14.45
CA ASN A 346 -3.42 31.30 -14.07
C ASN A 346 -3.59 32.28 -15.25
N ALA A 347 -2.92 32.05 -16.39
CA ALA A 347 -3.05 32.91 -17.57
C ALA A 347 -4.44 32.87 -18.23
N GLY A 348 -5.23 31.82 -17.96
CA GLY A 348 -6.61 31.69 -18.44
C GLY A 348 -7.19 30.30 -18.21
N PRO A 349 -8.51 30.11 -18.36
CA PRO A 349 -9.18 28.84 -18.12
C PRO A 349 -8.61 27.71 -18.99
N ARG A 350 -8.37 26.54 -18.39
CA ARG A 350 -7.82 25.35 -19.05
C ARG A 350 -8.81 24.21 -19.03
N SER A 351 -9.85 24.28 -19.86
CA SER A 351 -10.93 23.28 -19.89
C SER A 351 -10.48 21.88 -20.29
N TRP A 352 -9.31 21.75 -20.93
CA TRP A 352 -8.74 20.45 -21.28
C TRP A 352 -8.24 19.69 -20.04
N LEU A 353 -7.90 20.39 -18.95
CA LEU A 353 -7.28 19.83 -17.75
C LEU A 353 -8.25 19.90 -16.56
N TYR A 354 -8.43 18.77 -15.88
CA TYR A 354 -9.19 18.71 -14.64
C TYR A 354 -8.36 19.09 -13.41
N GLY A 355 -7.09 18.67 -13.37
CA GLY A 355 -6.25 18.95 -12.22
C GLY A 355 -4.82 18.43 -12.30
N LEU A 356 -4.04 18.88 -11.33
CA LEU A 356 -2.66 18.48 -11.09
C LEU A 356 -2.63 17.24 -10.20
N CYS A 357 -1.90 16.22 -10.63
CA CYS A 357 -1.62 15.03 -9.86
C CYS A 357 -0.43 15.26 -8.94
N TYR A 358 -0.65 15.21 -7.62
CA TYR A 358 0.40 15.32 -6.61
C TYR A 358 0.91 13.94 -6.22
N GLY A 359 2.13 13.59 -6.62
CA GLY A 359 2.69 12.25 -6.43
C GLY A 359 4.18 12.24 -6.04
N PRO A 360 4.88 11.12 -6.28
CA PRO A 360 6.32 11.02 -6.04
C PRO A 360 7.08 12.22 -6.61
N GLY A 361 8.04 12.78 -5.86
CA GLY A 361 8.83 13.92 -6.31
C GLY A 361 8.08 15.23 -6.59
N SER A 362 6.78 15.32 -6.26
CA SER A 362 6.00 16.55 -6.45
C SER A 362 6.18 17.54 -5.30
N ASN A 363 6.64 17.08 -4.13
CA ASN A 363 6.82 17.92 -2.94
C ASN A 363 8.13 18.72 -3.02
N ALA A 364 8.05 20.03 -3.29
CA ALA A 364 9.23 20.90 -3.34
C ALA A 364 9.89 21.17 -1.97
N MET A 365 9.32 20.68 -0.87
CA MET A 365 9.88 20.71 0.48
C MET A 365 10.49 19.37 0.90
N SER A 366 10.51 18.37 0.01
CA SER A 366 11.10 17.06 0.28
C SER A 366 12.34 16.86 -0.57
N ASN A 367 13.41 16.34 0.04
CA ASN A 367 14.63 15.92 -0.69
C ASN A 367 14.38 14.72 -1.63
N TYR A 368 13.16 14.19 -1.68
CA TYR A 368 12.79 13.16 -2.62
C TYR A 368 12.64 13.75 -4.05
N PHE A 369 13.62 13.46 -4.93
CA PHE A 369 13.73 13.95 -6.32
C PHE A 369 13.91 15.47 -6.49
N ARG A 370 14.29 16.18 -5.43
CA ARG A 370 14.56 17.64 -5.44
C ARG A 370 15.99 17.91 -4.98
N ASP A 371 16.76 18.60 -5.84
CA ASP A 371 18.09 19.09 -5.49
C ASP A 371 18.03 20.45 -4.76
N HIS A 372 16.97 21.22 -5.03
CA HIS A 372 16.73 22.53 -4.46
C HIS A 372 15.35 22.57 -3.82
N LEU A 373 15.31 22.72 -2.50
CA LEU A 373 14.06 22.85 -1.74
C LEU A 373 13.52 24.29 -1.82
N ARG A 374 12.21 24.44 -1.67
CA ARG A 374 11.50 25.74 -1.65
C ARG A 374 11.40 26.33 -0.24
N ASP A 375 12.52 26.39 0.45
CA ASP A 375 12.60 26.98 1.81
C ASP A 375 12.25 28.48 1.82
N ASP A 376 12.27 29.11 0.65
CA ASP A 376 11.86 30.51 0.42
C ASP A 376 10.34 30.75 0.52
N LEU A 377 9.52 29.69 0.44
CA LEU A 377 8.06 29.83 0.50
C LEU A 377 7.55 30.26 1.87
N PHE A 378 8.37 30.13 2.92
CA PHE A 378 7.94 30.34 4.29
C PHE A 378 8.90 31.25 5.06
N GLU A 379 8.34 32.21 5.80
CA GLU A 379 9.09 33.04 6.74
C GLU A 379 9.83 32.19 7.80
N TYR A 380 9.23 31.06 8.17
CA TYR A 380 9.81 30.06 9.07
C TYR A 380 10.11 28.75 8.29
N PRO A 381 11.37 28.53 7.88
CA PRO A 381 11.76 27.45 6.95
C PRO A 381 11.98 26.09 7.62
N GLY A 382 11.69 25.96 8.92
CA GLY A 382 11.88 24.70 9.63
C GLY A 382 11.02 23.57 9.06
N ASP A 383 11.47 22.32 9.30
CA ASP A 383 10.71 21.12 8.97
C ASP A 383 9.31 21.18 9.55
N GLY A 384 8.32 20.75 8.76
CA GLY A 384 6.92 20.83 9.15
C GLY A 384 6.09 19.68 8.59
N PRO A 385 4.77 19.70 8.82
CA PRO A 385 3.87 18.67 8.32
C PRO A 385 3.94 18.53 6.80
N VAL A 386 3.76 17.31 6.32
CA VAL A 386 3.89 16.95 4.88
C VAL A 386 2.93 17.72 3.96
N ASN A 387 1.90 18.36 4.52
CA ASN A 387 0.89 19.10 3.78
C ASN A 387 1.22 20.59 3.53
N ARG A 388 2.34 21.12 4.04
CA ARG A 388 2.69 22.53 3.85
C ARG A 388 2.76 22.92 2.37
N TYR A 389 3.46 22.12 1.57
CA TYR A 389 3.55 22.39 0.12
C TYR A 389 2.20 22.18 -0.58
N LEU A 390 1.36 21.24 -0.15
CA LEU A 390 0.01 21.08 -0.69
C LEU A 390 -0.87 22.32 -0.48
N SER A 391 -0.76 22.96 0.69
CA SER A 391 -1.48 24.20 0.94
C SER A 391 -1.06 25.32 -0.02
N GLU A 392 0.24 25.39 -0.34
CA GLU A 392 0.76 26.40 -1.26
C GLU A 392 0.41 26.07 -2.70
N THR A 393 0.51 24.80 -3.12
CA THR A 393 0.02 24.35 -4.42
C THR A 393 -1.46 24.69 -4.60
N LEU A 394 -2.31 24.44 -3.60
CA LEU A 394 -3.73 24.76 -3.68
C LEU A 394 -3.98 26.27 -3.81
N ARG A 395 -3.15 27.10 -3.17
CA ARG A 395 -3.20 28.57 -3.27
C ARG A 395 -2.77 29.07 -4.65
N GLU A 396 -1.78 28.41 -5.25
CA GLU A 396 -1.22 28.77 -6.56
C GLU A 396 -2.11 28.31 -7.73
N LEU A 397 -2.94 27.28 -7.53
CA LEU A 397 -3.87 26.80 -8.55
C LEU A 397 -5.09 27.73 -8.70
N PRO A 398 -5.56 27.98 -9.93
CA PRO A 398 -6.81 28.69 -10.15
C PRO A 398 -8.01 27.86 -9.64
N ALA A 399 -9.11 28.54 -9.32
CA ALA A 399 -10.25 27.96 -8.61
C ALA A 399 -11.02 26.86 -9.38
N ASP A 400 -10.79 26.70 -10.69
CA ASP A 400 -11.36 25.65 -11.53
C ASP A 400 -10.47 24.39 -11.61
N GLN A 401 -9.22 24.49 -11.19
CA GLN A 401 -8.28 23.37 -11.15
C GLN A 401 -8.33 22.65 -9.80
N ARG A 402 -8.01 21.36 -9.81
CA ARG A 402 -8.06 20.49 -8.63
C ARG A 402 -6.70 19.84 -8.37
N ILE A 403 -6.49 19.41 -7.13
CA ILE A 403 -5.45 18.45 -6.80
C ILE A 403 -6.10 17.07 -6.78
N VAL A 404 -5.48 16.11 -7.46
CA VAL A 404 -5.78 14.68 -7.33
C VAL A 404 -4.49 14.02 -6.85
N HIS A 405 -4.55 13.18 -5.82
CA HIS A 405 -3.32 12.52 -5.39
C HIS A 405 -2.93 11.38 -6.33
N TYR A 406 -1.62 11.12 -6.36
CA TYR A 406 -0.98 9.93 -6.90
C TYR A 406 0.00 9.42 -5.85
N SER A 407 -0.52 9.10 -4.67
CA SER A 407 0.32 8.86 -3.49
C SER A 407 1.15 7.58 -3.63
N ASP A 408 2.45 7.66 -3.34
CA ASP A 408 3.32 6.49 -3.18
C ASP A 408 2.98 5.77 -1.88
N ILE A 409 2.24 4.68 -1.99
CA ILE A 409 1.90 3.80 -0.87
C ILE A 409 2.75 2.53 -0.82
N THR A 410 3.73 2.41 -1.73
CA THR A 410 4.45 1.17 -2.00
C THR A 410 5.86 1.20 -1.42
N HIS A 411 6.55 2.34 -1.50
CA HIS A 411 7.93 2.43 -1.04
C HIS A 411 8.02 2.96 0.39
N TRP A 412 8.89 2.33 1.19
CA TRP A 412 9.15 2.73 2.57
C TRP A 412 10.46 3.50 2.76
N ILE A 413 11.36 3.50 1.77
CA ILE A 413 12.60 4.30 1.74
C ILE A 413 12.78 4.94 0.37
N SER A 414 13.50 6.07 0.33
CA SER A 414 13.68 6.87 -0.90
C SER A 414 12.36 7.06 -1.65
N ALA A 415 11.34 7.48 -0.91
CA ALA A 415 9.93 7.48 -1.30
C ALA A 415 9.28 8.81 -0.95
N GLN A 416 8.09 9.06 -1.50
CA GLN A 416 7.30 10.27 -1.19
C GLN A 416 7.03 10.38 0.31
N TYR A 417 6.71 9.24 0.93
CA TYR A 417 6.40 9.14 2.36
C TYR A 417 7.32 8.12 3.03
N ALA A 418 8.63 8.35 2.97
CA ALA A 418 9.61 7.44 3.55
C ALA A 418 9.48 7.29 5.08
N VAL A 419 9.95 6.16 5.58
CA VAL A 419 10.29 5.93 6.99
C VAL A 419 11.41 6.90 7.38
N ALA A 420 11.29 7.51 8.56
CA ALA A 420 12.19 8.60 8.95
C ALA A 420 13.60 8.10 9.26
N ASN A 421 13.69 7.00 10.02
CA ASN A 421 14.95 6.43 10.49
C ASN A 421 15.01 4.93 10.19
N PRO A 422 15.05 4.52 8.91
CA PRO A 422 15.03 3.10 8.56
C PRO A 422 16.30 2.40 9.07
N ASP A 423 16.16 1.21 9.68
CA ASP A 423 17.32 0.44 10.13
C ASP A 423 18.16 -0.03 8.92
N PRO A 424 19.49 0.19 8.91
CA PRO A 424 20.32 -0.09 7.75
C PRO A 424 20.44 -1.58 7.39
N HIS A 425 20.20 -2.49 8.33
CA HIS A 425 20.19 -3.93 8.08
C HIS A 425 18.88 -4.37 7.41
N VAL A 426 17.75 -3.78 7.80
CA VAL A 426 16.46 -3.99 7.13
C VAL A 426 16.53 -3.47 5.70
N VAL A 427 17.07 -2.26 5.50
CA VAL A 427 17.28 -1.68 4.16
C VAL A 427 18.17 -2.57 3.31
N ARG A 428 19.25 -3.11 3.86
CA ARG A 428 20.17 -3.97 3.11
C ARG A 428 19.55 -5.32 2.76
N ALA A 429 18.77 -5.89 3.67
CA ALA A 429 18.09 -7.18 3.48
C ALA A 429 16.97 -7.07 2.45
N TYR A 430 16.09 -6.09 2.60
CA TYR A 430 14.85 -6.02 1.82
C TYR A 430 14.89 -4.99 0.69
N GLY A 431 15.66 -3.92 0.82
CA GLY A 431 15.65 -2.80 -0.13
C GLY A 431 14.32 -2.05 -0.08
N ARG A 432 14.06 -1.22 -1.09
CA ARG A 432 12.87 -0.34 -1.11
C ARG A 432 11.54 -1.00 -1.50
N ARG A 433 11.59 -2.24 -2.03
CA ARG A 433 10.43 -3.00 -2.52
C ARG A 433 10.33 -4.29 -1.73
N THR A 434 9.44 -4.33 -0.75
CA THR A 434 9.25 -5.50 0.12
C THR A 434 7.86 -5.47 0.73
N PHE A 435 7.35 -6.64 1.11
CA PHE A 435 6.14 -6.71 1.92
C PHE A 435 6.39 -6.01 3.25
N HIS A 436 5.53 -5.05 3.58
CA HIS A 436 5.57 -4.32 4.84
C HIS A 436 4.20 -3.67 5.10
N ALA A 437 3.93 -3.30 6.35
CA ALA A 437 2.75 -2.54 6.73
C ALA A 437 3.16 -1.36 7.61
N ARG A 438 2.51 -0.20 7.40
CA ARG A 438 2.68 1.02 8.19
C ARG A 438 1.33 1.66 8.54
N PRO A 439 0.47 0.98 9.32
CA PRO A 439 -0.90 1.43 9.56
C PRO A 439 -0.98 2.84 10.15
N ALA A 440 -0.18 3.14 11.17
CA ALA A 440 -0.22 4.42 11.88
C ALA A 440 0.36 5.55 11.02
N ALA A 441 1.48 5.32 10.33
CA ALA A 441 2.03 6.30 9.40
C ALA A 441 1.08 6.59 8.25
N MET A 442 0.52 5.57 7.58
CA MET A 442 -0.38 5.76 6.44
C MET A 442 -1.67 6.47 6.86
N TYR A 443 -2.22 6.15 8.03
CA TYR A 443 -3.35 6.88 8.61
C TYR A 443 -3.00 8.36 8.82
N ARG A 444 -1.87 8.67 9.48
CA ARG A 444 -1.44 10.05 9.73
C ARG A 444 -1.19 10.82 8.43
N ILE A 445 -0.54 10.20 7.44
CA ILE A 445 -0.26 10.79 6.14
C ILE A 445 -1.57 11.11 5.43
N PHE A 446 -2.48 10.14 5.34
CA PHE A 446 -3.81 10.32 4.75
C PHE A 446 -4.53 11.53 5.37
N LYS A 447 -4.61 11.58 6.71
CA LYS A 447 -5.26 12.69 7.43
C LYS A 447 -4.61 14.04 7.14
N ALA A 448 -3.30 14.07 6.89
CA ALA A 448 -2.58 15.30 6.60
C ALA A 448 -2.80 15.80 5.17
N ILE A 449 -2.83 14.92 4.17
CA ILE A 449 -2.78 15.31 2.75
C ILE A 449 -4.15 15.37 2.05
N MET A 450 -5.10 14.55 2.46
CA MET A 450 -6.37 14.39 1.76
C MET A 450 -7.32 15.60 1.84
N PRO A 451 -7.30 16.44 2.89
CA PRO A 451 -8.13 17.66 2.92
C PRO A 451 -7.88 18.65 1.76
N PHE A 452 -6.79 18.48 1.01
CA PHE A 452 -6.38 19.36 -0.08
C PHE A 452 -6.75 18.81 -1.47
N SER A 453 -7.39 17.64 -1.59
CA SER A 453 -7.62 16.97 -2.88
C SER A 453 -9.06 16.48 -3.09
N GLU A 454 -9.38 16.13 -4.33
CA GLU A 454 -10.64 15.48 -4.73
C GLU A 454 -10.63 13.94 -4.53
N GLY A 455 -9.55 13.40 -3.98
CA GLY A 455 -9.30 11.97 -3.86
C GLY A 455 -7.87 11.58 -4.27
N ASP A 456 -7.69 10.29 -4.50
CA ASP A 456 -6.41 9.69 -4.87
C ASP A 456 -6.62 8.61 -5.94
N ILE A 457 -5.68 8.46 -6.85
CA ILE A 457 -5.53 7.28 -7.70
C ILE A 457 -4.09 6.83 -7.50
N VAL A 458 -3.90 5.94 -6.52
CA VAL A 458 -2.61 5.67 -5.86
C VAL A 458 -1.53 5.15 -6.80
N TYR A 459 -0.27 5.36 -6.41
CA TYR A 459 0.89 4.68 -6.98
C TYR A 459 1.18 3.41 -6.19
N SER A 460 1.14 2.27 -6.86
CA SER A 460 1.51 0.96 -6.30
C SER A 460 2.36 0.19 -7.31
N GLU A 461 3.44 -0.41 -6.83
CA GLU A 461 4.29 -1.31 -7.61
C GLU A 461 3.91 -2.79 -7.41
N GLY A 462 2.81 -3.08 -6.74
CA GLY A 462 2.19 -4.41 -6.72
C GLY A 462 1.75 -4.89 -5.35
N TYR A 463 1.32 -6.14 -5.29
CA TYR A 463 0.58 -6.73 -4.18
C TYR A 463 1.26 -6.70 -2.79
N HIS A 464 2.55 -6.41 -2.71
CA HIS A 464 3.26 -6.27 -1.43
C HIS A 464 2.81 -5.07 -0.59
N ASP A 465 2.01 -4.15 -1.16
CA ASP A 465 1.38 -3.02 -0.49
C ASP A 465 -0.15 -3.18 -0.30
N GLU A 466 -0.67 -4.41 -0.37
CA GLU A 466 -2.12 -4.66 -0.38
C GLU A 466 -2.88 -4.13 0.85
N PHE A 467 -2.29 -4.21 2.05
CA PHE A 467 -2.88 -3.61 3.24
C PHE A 467 -2.97 -2.09 3.12
N HIS A 468 -1.95 -1.43 2.53
CA HIS A 468 -1.99 0.00 2.28
C HIS A 468 -3.12 0.37 1.30
N GLN A 469 -3.35 -0.43 0.26
CA GLN A 469 -4.50 -0.23 -0.63
C GLN A 469 -5.83 -0.36 0.11
N TYR A 470 -5.95 -1.33 1.02
CA TYR A 470 -7.16 -1.48 1.84
C TYR A 470 -7.43 -0.25 2.71
N ILE A 471 -6.47 0.14 3.57
CA ILE A 471 -6.65 1.30 4.46
C ILE A 471 -6.91 2.59 3.66
N TRP A 472 -6.24 2.78 2.53
CA TRP A 472 -6.46 3.96 1.69
C TRP A 472 -7.90 4.00 1.16
N ASN A 473 -8.41 2.88 0.63
CA ASN A 473 -9.77 2.79 0.12
C ASN A 473 -10.83 3.01 1.21
N ARG A 474 -10.60 2.46 2.43
CA ARG A 474 -11.50 2.68 3.57
C ARG A 474 -11.54 4.15 4.01
N LEU A 475 -10.38 4.81 4.08
CA LEU A 475 -10.30 6.21 4.49
C LEU A 475 -10.79 7.17 3.39
N LEU A 476 -10.60 6.84 2.12
CA LEU A 476 -11.20 7.55 0.98
C LEU A 476 -12.73 7.44 0.98
N TRP A 477 -13.28 6.36 1.53
CA TRP A 477 -14.71 6.23 1.77
C TRP A 477 -15.14 7.08 2.97
N ASN A 478 -14.55 6.84 4.14
CA ASN A 478 -14.85 7.56 5.37
C ASN A 478 -13.56 8.06 6.07
N PRO A 479 -13.19 9.33 5.90
CA PRO A 479 -11.96 9.88 6.47
C PRO A 479 -12.02 10.04 8.00
N ASN A 480 -13.19 9.84 8.61
CA ASN A 480 -13.39 9.91 10.05
C ASN A 480 -13.40 8.52 10.72
N GLN A 481 -13.28 7.43 9.95
CA GLN A 481 -13.07 6.10 10.53
C GLN A 481 -11.76 6.11 11.33
N SER A 482 -11.77 5.53 12.52
CA SER A 482 -10.57 5.39 13.35
C SER A 482 -9.65 4.32 12.78
N LEU A 483 -8.37 4.37 13.13
CA LEU A 483 -7.41 3.34 12.72
C LEU A 483 -7.81 1.95 13.26
N ASP A 484 -8.25 1.89 14.51
CA ASP A 484 -8.66 0.64 15.16
C ASP A 484 -9.85 0.00 14.44
N GLU A 485 -10.85 0.79 14.03
CA GLU A 485 -11.98 0.28 13.22
C GLU A 485 -11.54 -0.24 11.85
N VAL A 486 -10.57 0.42 11.19
CA VAL A 486 -10.07 -0.06 9.89
C VAL A 486 -9.28 -1.37 10.05
N LEU A 487 -8.47 -1.46 11.11
CA LEU A 487 -7.72 -2.67 11.42
C LEU A 487 -8.66 -3.82 11.79
N ASP A 488 -9.69 -3.56 12.60
CA ASP A 488 -10.71 -4.56 12.93
C ASP A 488 -11.48 -5.02 11.70
N ASP A 489 -11.96 -4.09 10.86
CA ASP A 489 -12.64 -4.44 9.59
C ASP A 489 -11.74 -5.32 8.71
N TYR A 490 -10.46 -4.97 8.56
CA TYR A 490 -9.50 -5.71 7.75
C TYR A 490 -9.24 -7.10 8.33
N CYS A 491 -8.86 -7.17 9.60
CA CYS A 491 -8.42 -8.38 10.25
C CYS A 491 -9.57 -9.35 10.50
N SER A 492 -10.75 -8.86 10.91
CA SER A 492 -11.95 -9.68 11.07
C SER A 492 -12.41 -10.26 9.75
N TYR A 493 -12.39 -9.47 8.67
CA TYR A 493 -12.73 -9.98 7.35
C TYR A 493 -11.72 -11.03 6.87
N HIS A 494 -10.41 -10.74 6.91
CA HIS A 494 -9.39 -11.60 6.31
C HIS A 494 -8.98 -12.82 7.14
N PHE A 495 -8.89 -12.67 8.46
CA PHE A 495 -8.37 -13.70 9.37
C PHE A 495 -9.44 -14.29 10.31
N GLY A 496 -10.63 -13.70 10.36
CA GLY A 496 -11.71 -14.13 11.26
C GLY A 496 -11.58 -13.53 12.66
N GLN A 497 -12.69 -13.52 13.39
CA GLN A 497 -12.85 -12.73 14.61
C GLN A 497 -11.86 -13.08 15.74
N ASP A 498 -11.50 -14.35 15.89
CA ASP A 498 -10.66 -14.81 17.01
C ASP A 498 -9.16 -14.53 16.76
N ALA A 499 -8.76 -14.45 15.49
CA ALA A 499 -7.41 -14.07 15.07
C ALA A 499 -7.26 -12.55 14.88
N ALA A 500 -8.37 -11.82 14.70
CA ALA A 500 -8.34 -10.41 14.31
C ALA A 500 -7.56 -9.50 15.28
N PRO A 501 -7.74 -9.58 16.62
CA PRO A 501 -6.96 -8.74 17.54
C PRO A 501 -5.45 -9.00 17.47
N LEU A 502 -5.05 -10.27 17.25
CA LEU A 502 -3.65 -10.64 17.14
C LEU A 502 -3.03 -10.11 15.84
N MET A 503 -3.76 -10.21 14.73
CA MET A 503 -3.30 -9.71 13.43
C MET A 503 -3.30 -8.19 13.35
N ALA A 504 -4.26 -7.51 14.01
CA ALA A 504 -4.28 -6.05 14.11
C ALA A 504 -3.04 -5.55 14.87
N GLU A 505 -2.71 -6.17 16.01
CA GLU A 505 -1.48 -5.87 16.74
C GLU A 505 -0.24 -6.22 15.91
N ALA A 506 -0.23 -7.35 15.20
CA ALA A 506 0.88 -7.75 14.35
C ALA A 506 1.17 -6.71 13.25
N LEU A 507 0.14 -6.17 12.60
CA LEU A 507 0.28 -5.09 11.60
C LEU A 507 0.89 -3.82 12.21
N LEU A 508 0.54 -3.47 13.44
CA LEU A 508 1.14 -2.34 14.16
C LEU A 508 2.62 -2.61 14.50
N GLN A 509 2.96 -3.84 14.90
CA GLN A 509 4.35 -4.23 15.18
C GLN A 509 5.25 -4.09 13.95
N MET A 510 4.77 -4.46 12.74
CA MET A 510 5.53 -4.33 11.49
C MET A 510 6.01 -2.89 11.22
N GLU A 511 5.26 -1.87 11.64
CA GLU A 511 5.70 -0.49 11.46
C GLU A 511 6.96 -0.19 12.28
N TYR A 512 7.03 -0.71 13.50
CA TYR A 512 8.19 -0.55 14.39
C TYR A 512 9.38 -1.42 14.00
N THR A 513 9.17 -2.54 13.30
CA THR A 513 10.27 -3.40 12.84
C THR A 513 11.18 -2.71 11.82
N LEU A 514 10.65 -1.73 11.07
CA LEU A 514 11.39 -0.98 10.06
C LEU A 514 12.38 0.05 10.62
N GLU A 515 12.11 0.62 11.80
CA GLU A 515 12.93 1.69 12.40
C GLU A 515 13.78 1.23 13.60
N THR A 516 13.29 0.28 14.39
CA THR A 516 13.96 -0.10 15.64
C THR A 516 15.21 -0.94 15.37
N PRO A 517 16.37 -0.63 16.00
CA PRO A 517 17.62 -1.34 15.79
C PRO A 517 17.49 -2.87 15.85
N VAL A 518 17.70 -3.54 14.72
CA VAL A 518 17.32 -4.96 14.53
C VAL A 518 17.81 -5.88 15.66
N ALA A 519 19.05 -5.70 16.11
CA ALA A 519 19.65 -6.55 17.14
C ALA A 519 18.96 -6.44 18.51
N GLN A 520 18.36 -5.29 18.85
CA GLN A 520 17.65 -5.06 20.11
C GLN A 520 16.12 -4.96 19.93
N ASN A 521 15.63 -5.23 18.71
CA ASN A 521 14.25 -4.99 18.34
C ASN A 521 13.29 -6.06 18.90
N GLY A 522 12.68 -5.79 20.05
CA GLY A 522 11.67 -6.67 20.65
C GLY A 522 10.35 -6.74 19.86
N HIS A 523 10.11 -5.81 18.93
CA HIS A 523 8.92 -5.83 18.07
C HIS A 523 8.98 -6.99 17.07
N ILE A 524 10.17 -7.40 16.62
CA ILE A 524 10.35 -8.59 15.76
C ILE A 524 9.89 -9.87 16.48
N ASP A 525 10.26 -10.01 17.76
CA ASP A 525 9.87 -11.15 18.59
C ASP A 525 8.36 -11.17 18.82
N THR A 526 7.78 -10.00 19.10
CA THR A 526 6.34 -9.82 19.32
C THR A 526 5.56 -10.11 18.05
N TYR A 527 5.98 -9.56 16.90
CA TYR A 527 5.36 -9.80 15.59
C TYR A 527 5.33 -11.29 15.24
N TYR A 528 6.46 -11.99 15.37
CA TYR A 528 6.54 -13.43 15.10
C TYR A 528 5.59 -14.23 16.01
N ALA A 529 5.55 -13.92 17.31
CA ALA A 529 4.68 -14.61 18.26
C ALA A 529 3.19 -14.40 17.92
N LEU A 530 2.78 -13.17 17.64
CA LEU A 530 1.39 -12.83 17.33
C LEU A 530 0.87 -13.52 16.07
N VAL A 531 1.63 -13.46 14.97
CA VAL A 531 1.22 -14.09 13.70
C VAL A 531 1.15 -15.62 13.86
N LYS A 532 2.10 -16.21 14.57
CA LYS A 532 2.12 -17.65 14.86
C LYS A 532 0.94 -18.08 15.73
N GLU A 533 0.58 -17.28 16.73
CA GLU A 533 -0.58 -17.53 17.60
C GLU A 533 -1.91 -17.33 16.86
N ALA A 534 -1.97 -16.41 15.91
CA ALA A 534 -3.16 -16.15 15.09
C ALA A 534 -3.52 -17.34 14.19
N GLY A 535 -2.53 -18.02 13.61
CA GLY A 535 -2.73 -19.09 12.61
C GLY A 535 -3.77 -20.15 13.02
N PRO A 536 -3.63 -20.81 14.19
CA PRO A 536 -4.59 -21.80 14.68
C PRO A 536 -5.99 -21.26 15.01
N ARG A 537 -6.15 -19.93 15.11
CA ARG A 537 -7.42 -19.26 15.41
C ARG A 537 -8.16 -18.81 14.16
N ILE A 538 -7.51 -18.87 12.99
CA ILE A 538 -8.14 -18.58 11.71
C ILE A 538 -9.08 -19.74 11.36
N PRO A 539 -10.36 -19.49 11.04
CA PRO A 539 -11.30 -20.52 10.61
C PRO A 539 -10.74 -21.39 9.46
N PRO A 540 -10.94 -22.72 9.46
CA PRO A 540 -10.37 -23.61 8.45
C PRO A 540 -10.70 -23.22 7.00
N ASP A 541 -11.92 -22.77 6.73
CA ASP A 541 -12.35 -22.35 5.39
C ASP A 541 -11.59 -21.12 4.88
N LEU A 542 -11.27 -20.18 5.78
CA LEU A 542 -10.40 -19.04 5.48
C LEU A 542 -8.95 -19.50 5.29
N MET A 543 -8.40 -20.22 6.28
CA MET A 543 -7.01 -20.66 6.29
C MET A 543 -6.64 -21.54 5.08
N ARG A 544 -7.58 -22.33 4.55
CA ARG A 544 -7.35 -23.21 3.39
C ARG A 544 -6.82 -22.46 2.17
N VAL A 545 -7.25 -21.22 1.96
CA VAL A 545 -6.88 -20.39 0.79
C VAL A 545 -6.14 -19.10 1.19
N ASP A 546 -5.80 -18.95 2.47
CA ASP A 546 -5.23 -17.70 2.98
C ASP A 546 -3.74 -17.55 2.63
N HIS A 547 -3.46 -16.80 1.58
CA HIS A 547 -2.10 -16.38 1.24
C HIS A 547 -1.60 -15.21 2.09
N ARG A 548 -2.48 -14.40 2.70
CA ARG A 548 -2.10 -13.22 3.49
C ARG A 548 -1.48 -13.62 4.80
N TRP A 549 -2.09 -14.53 5.56
CA TRP A 549 -1.49 -15.03 6.80
C TRP A 549 -0.14 -15.70 6.54
N ARG A 550 -0.04 -16.52 5.47
CA ARG A 550 1.21 -17.17 5.08
C ARG A 550 2.30 -16.18 4.69
N MET A 551 1.95 -15.10 3.98
CA MET A 551 2.88 -14.01 3.66
C MET A 551 3.34 -13.28 4.93
N HIS A 552 2.44 -13.00 5.87
CA HIS A 552 2.80 -12.44 7.18
C HIS A 552 3.76 -13.35 7.95
N MET A 553 3.45 -14.65 8.01
CA MET A 553 4.25 -15.63 8.73
C MET A 553 5.62 -15.83 8.06
N GLN A 554 5.67 -15.82 6.73
CA GLN A 554 6.92 -15.83 5.97
C GLN A 554 7.78 -14.62 6.35
N HIS A 555 7.22 -13.42 6.28
CA HIS A 555 7.94 -12.19 6.62
C HIS A 555 8.42 -12.18 8.08
N ALA A 556 7.58 -12.64 9.02
CA ALA A 556 7.93 -12.74 10.42
C ALA A 556 9.12 -13.69 10.66
N ALA A 557 9.14 -14.84 9.99
CA ALA A 557 10.26 -15.78 10.06
C ALA A 557 11.54 -15.18 9.46
N LEU A 558 11.43 -14.40 8.38
CA LEU A 558 12.55 -13.69 7.75
C LEU A 558 13.13 -12.61 8.67
N ASP A 559 12.28 -11.79 9.30
CA ASP A 559 12.70 -10.76 10.27
C ASP A 559 13.41 -11.37 11.48
N LYS A 560 12.84 -12.46 12.01
CA LYS A 560 13.43 -13.19 13.13
C LYS A 560 14.78 -13.80 12.74
N HIS A 561 14.88 -14.39 11.55
CA HIS A 561 16.13 -14.91 11.02
C HIS A 561 17.18 -13.80 10.85
N LEU A 562 16.79 -12.65 10.27
CA LEU A 562 17.65 -11.48 10.10
C LEU A 562 18.21 -11.00 11.45
N GLN A 563 17.36 -10.90 12.47
CA GLN A 563 17.73 -10.49 13.81
C GLN A 563 18.75 -11.44 14.46
N LEU A 564 18.45 -12.73 14.48
CA LEU A 564 19.33 -13.73 15.11
C LEU A 564 20.68 -13.80 14.39
N ARG A 565 20.66 -13.70 13.05
CA ARG A 565 21.90 -13.67 12.28
C ARG A 565 22.72 -12.43 12.59
N LEU A 566 22.11 -11.25 12.68
CA LEU A 566 22.81 -10.03 13.05
C LEU A 566 23.42 -10.13 14.45
N ARG A 567 22.65 -10.59 15.45
CA ARG A 567 23.14 -10.80 16.82
C ARG A 567 24.39 -11.69 16.85
N ARG A 568 24.37 -12.78 16.07
CA ARG A 568 25.52 -13.69 15.94
C ARG A 568 26.74 -13.00 15.34
N GLN A 569 26.56 -12.24 14.25
CA GLN A 569 27.67 -11.52 13.61
C GLN A 569 28.26 -10.43 14.54
N LEU A 570 27.42 -9.75 15.32
CA LEU A 570 27.87 -8.78 16.31
C LEU A 570 28.62 -9.42 17.48
N ASP A 571 28.18 -10.60 17.96
CA ASP A 571 28.91 -11.39 18.96
C ASP A 571 30.29 -11.80 18.45
N GLN A 572 30.39 -12.27 17.20
CA GLN A 572 31.66 -12.60 16.57
C GLN A 572 32.60 -11.39 16.52
N GLU A 573 32.11 -10.22 16.09
CA GLU A 573 32.90 -8.98 16.07
C GLU A 573 33.36 -8.57 17.48
N ALA A 574 32.50 -8.68 18.49
CA ALA A 574 32.83 -8.35 19.87
C ALA A 574 33.93 -9.29 20.43
N ARG A 575 33.82 -10.60 20.19
CA ARG A 575 34.81 -11.60 20.62
C ARG A 575 36.13 -11.46 19.88
N VAL A 576 36.10 -11.15 18.57
CA VAL A 576 37.30 -10.80 17.78
C VAL A 576 37.99 -9.59 18.39
N ARG A 577 37.24 -8.51 18.64
CA ARG A 577 37.78 -7.29 19.22
C ARG A 577 38.45 -7.55 20.57
N ALA A 578 37.75 -8.25 21.47
CA ALA A 578 38.28 -8.60 22.78
C ALA A 578 39.59 -9.42 22.68
N SER A 579 39.63 -10.40 21.78
CA SER A 579 40.84 -11.21 21.51
C SER A 579 42.00 -10.34 21.02
N LEU A 580 41.76 -9.47 20.03
CA LEU A 580 42.80 -8.61 19.46
C LEU A 580 43.31 -7.57 20.48
N GLU A 581 42.42 -6.97 21.27
CA GLU A 581 42.78 -6.03 22.33
C GLU A 581 43.63 -6.69 23.42
N ASP A 582 43.28 -7.91 23.84
CA ASP A 582 44.09 -8.70 24.77
C ASP A 582 45.46 -9.01 24.17
N GLY A 583 45.52 -9.44 22.91
CA GLY A 583 46.78 -9.69 22.20
C GLY A 583 47.68 -8.45 22.13
N LEU A 584 47.11 -7.27 21.88
CA LEU A 584 47.85 -6.01 21.84
C LEU A 584 48.42 -5.62 23.21
N LYS A 585 47.69 -5.88 24.29
CA LYS A 585 48.08 -5.62 25.69
C LYS A 585 49.10 -6.64 26.21
N SER A 586 48.85 -7.93 26.02
CA SER A 586 49.68 -9.03 26.52
C SER A 586 50.93 -9.29 25.68
N GLY A 587 50.92 -8.85 24.41
CA GLY A 587 51.99 -9.09 23.44
C GLY A 587 51.89 -10.45 22.72
N LYS A 588 50.88 -11.28 23.02
CA LYS A 588 50.61 -12.58 22.39
C LYS A 588 49.88 -12.42 21.05
N LEU A 589 50.54 -11.76 20.09
CA LEU A 589 49.90 -11.33 18.85
C LEU A 589 49.38 -12.49 17.99
N ASN A 590 50.17 -13.55 17.76
CA ASN A 590 49.76 -14.67 16.91
C ASN A 590 48.60 -15.45 17.52
N ASP A 591 48.68 -15.80 18.81
CA ASP A 591 47.63 -16.53 19.53
C ASP A 591 46.29 -15.78 19.47
N SER A 592 46.32 -14.45 19.66
CA SER A 592 45.12 -13.61 19.57
C SER A 592 44.55 -13.52 18.16
N LEU A 593 45.40 -13.53 17.13
CA LEU A 593 45.00 -13.52 15.71
C LEU A 593 44.41 -14.87 15.30
N GLU A 594 45.00 -15.98 15.73
CA GLU A 594 44.48 -17.34 15.49
C GLU A 594 43.14 -17.56 16.22
N THR A 595 43.02 -17.06 17.44
CA THR A 595 41.75 -17.07 18.19
C THR A 595 40.69 -16.24 17.46
N ALA A 596 41.01 -15.02 17.05
CA ALA A 596 40.09 -14.18 16.29
C ALA A 596 39.68 -14.82 14.95
N LEU A 597 40.61 -15.48 14.25
CA LEU A 597 40.32 -16.19 13.00
C LEU A 597 39.39 -17.37 13.22
N THR A 598 39.56 -18.13 14.32
CA THR A 598 38.65 -19.20 14.71
C THR A 598 37.23 -18.68 14.94
N VAL A 599 37.08 -17.57 15.68
CA VAL A 599 35.77 -16.94 15.92
C VAL A 599 35.09 -16.51 14.60
N LEU A 600 35.83 -15.88 13.69
CA LEU A 600 35.28 -15.46 12.39
C LEU A 600 34.90 -16.62 11.47
N ARG A 601 35.47 -17.80 11.68
CA ARG A 601 35.19 -19.03 10.92
C ARG A 601 34.12 -19.90 11.56
N GLU A 602 33.54 -19.48 12.68
CA GLU A 602 32.37 -20.16 13.23
C GLU A 602 31.23 -20.21 12.21
N PRO A 603 30.41 -21.28 12.18
CA PRO A 603 29.31 -21.41 11.23
C PRO A 603 28.39 -20.19 11.24
N ALA A 604 28.05 -19.70 10.06
CA ALA A 604 27.17 -18.55 9.87
C ALA A 604 25.72 -18.81 10.29
N THR A 605 25.34 -20.09 10.34
CA THR A 605 24.01 -20.58 10.73
C THR A 605 24.08 -21.50 11.94
N ASN A 606 22.93 -21.80 12.51
CA ASN A 606 22.70 -22.82 13.54
C ASN A 606 21.31 -23.44 13.31
N ALA A 607 20.94 -24.43 14.13
CA ALA A 607 19.66 -25.13 13.96
C ALA A 607 18.42 -24.20 14.03
N GLU A 608 18.48 -23.12 14.81
CA GLU A 608 17.37 -22.16 14.92
C GLU A 608 17.24 -21.30 13.66
N LEU A 609 18.36 -20.81 13.12
CA LEU A 609 18.39 -20.06 11.86
C LEU A 609 17.97 -20.94 10.68
N ASP A 610 18.43 -22.18 10.64
CA ASP A 610 18.05 -23.13 9.59
C ASP A 610 16.54 -23.44 9.63
N ALA A 611 15.97 -23.62 10.83
CA ALA A 611 14.53 -23.83 11.01
C ALA A 611 13.70 -22.63 10.52
N LEU A 612 14.09 -21.40 10.86
CA LEU A 612 13.40 -20.19 10.39
C LEU A 612 13.51 -20.01 8.87
N ARG A 613 14.67 -20.34 8.31
CA ARG A 613 14.89 -20.31 6.85
C ARG A 613 13.98 -21.31 6.15
N ASP A 614 13.85 -22.52 6.69
CA ASP A 614 13.03 -23.56 6.09
C ASP A 614 11.53 -23.28 6.26
N GLU A 615 11.11 -22.72 7.41
CA GLU A 615 9.75 -22.18 7.62
C GLU A 615 9.42 -21.10 6.57
N ALA A 616 10.29 -20.09 6.41
CA ALA A 616 10.10 -19.03 5.42
C ALA A 616 10.10 -19.55 3.97
N ARG A 617 10.86 -20.61 3.67
CA ARG A 617 10.87 -21.25 2.35
C ARG A 617 9.54 -21.95 2.07
N ALA A 618 9.09 -22.78 3.01
CA ALA A 618 7.85 -23.54 2.87
C ALA A 618 6.66 -22.60 2.65
N LEU A 619 6.54 -21.57 3.50
CA LEU A 619 5.48 -20.57 3.40
C LEU A 619 5.53 -19.80 2.07
N GLY A 620 6.74 -19.45 1.60
CA GLY A 620 6.91 -18.78 0.31
C GLY A 620 6.49 -19.63 -0.89
N GLU A 621 6.78 -20.93 -0.87
CA GLU A 621 6.32 -21.83 -1.93
C GLU A 621 4.80 -22.06 -1.85
N GLU A 622 4.23 -22.17 -0.65
CA GLU A 622 2.78 -22.24 -0.46
C GLU A 622 2.07 -20.99 -0.97
N THR A 623 2.54 -19.78 -0.65
CA THR A 623 1.94 -18.54 -1.15
C THR A 623 2.10 -18.38 -2.66
N ASN A 624 3.21 -18.87 -3.22
CA ASN A 624 3.42 -18.89 -4.66
C ASN A 624 2.44 -19.83 -5.35
N GLU A 625 2.24 -21.04 -4.81
CA GLU A 625 1.27 -22.00 -5.33
C GLU A 625 -0.16 -21.44 -5.23
N LEU A 626 -0.55 -20.97 -4.05
CA LEU A 626 -1.89 -20.46 -3.77
C LEU A 626 -2.24 -19.18 -4.54
N PHE A 627 -1.29 -18.25 -4.65
CA PHE A 627 -1.59 -16.89 -5.12
C PHE A 627 -0.46 -16.19 -5.89
N GLY A 628 0.62 -16.88 -6.25
CA GLY A 628 1.69 -16.27 -7.06
C GLY A 628 2.42 -15.11 -6.38
N ILE A 629 2.59 -15.15 -5.06
CA ILE A 629 3.35 -14.14 -4.32
C ILE A 629 4.44 -14.79 -3.48
N ARG A 630 5.56 -14.08 -3.33
CA ARG A 630 6.70 -14.48 -2.48
C ARG A 630 7.36 -13.24 -1.92
N ASP A 631 7.87 -13.35 -0.69
CA ASP A 631 8.68 -12.29 -0.10
C ASP A 631 10.09 -12.27 -0.73
N ILE A 632 10.49 -11.11 -1.26
CA ILE A 632 11.81 -10.90 -1.87
C ILE A 632 12.95 -11.05 -0.86
N GLY A 633 12.66 -10.83 0.43
CA GLY A 633 13.59 -10.96 1.52
C GLY A 633 14.26 -12.32 1.57
N PHE A 634 13.50 -13.39 1.27
CA PHE A 634 14.03 -14.74 1.20
C PHE A 634 15.18 -14.86 0.18
N PHE A 635 15.03 -14.26 -0.99
CA PHE A 635 16.01 -14.31 -2.08
C PHE A 635 17.21 -13.37 -1.86
N ARG A 636 17.12 -12.49 -0.86
CA ARG A 636 18.16 -11.52 -0.49
C ARG A 636 18.82 -11.83 0.84
N MET A 637 18.42 -12.90 1.52
CA MET A 637 18.93 -13.24 2.86
C MET A 637 20.45 -13.34 2.90
N GLU A 638 21.11 -13.85 1.85
CA GLU A 638 22.57 -14.05 1.84
C GLU A 638 23.39 -12.75 1.75
N ARG A 639 22.75 -11.58 1.59
CA ARG A 639 23.46 -10.29 1.58
C ARG A 639 24.19 -10.07 2.91
N PRO A 640 25.52 -9.82 2.93
CA PRO A 640 26.27 -9.67 4.17
C PRO A 640 25.70 -8.55 5.04
N LEU A 641 25.54 -8.74 6.36
CA LEU A 641 25.07 -7.68 7.27
C LEU A 641 26.26 -6.93 7.90
N ARG A 642 27.33 -7.66 8.16
CA ARG A 642 28.63 -7.20 8.66
C ARG A 642 29.76 -7.61 7.71
N ASP A 643 30.90 -6.93 7.76
CA ASP A 643 32.06 -7.20 6.89
C ASP A 643 32.99 -8.29 7.46
N LEU A 644 32.42 -9.46 7.78
CA LEU A 644 33.19 -10.56 8.37
C LEU A 644 34.28 -11.08 7.40
N ALA A 645 33.99 -11.09 6.09
CA ALA A 645 34.97 -11.49 5.07
C ALA A 645 36.16 -10.52 5.02
N GLY A 646 35.92 -9.21 5.11
CA GLY A 646 36.97 -8.21 5.24
C GLY A 646 37.79 -8.40 6.52
N HIS A 647 37.15 -8.73 7.65
CA HIS A 647 37.87 -9.04 8.90
C HIS A 647 38.76 -10.27 8.78
N VAL A 648 38.29 -11.35 8.14
CA VAL A 648 39.12 -12.54 7.86
C VAL A 648 40.33 -12.16 7.02
N ALA A 649 40.14 -11.41 5.93
CA ALA A 649 41.23 -10.97 5.07
C ALA A 649 42.26 -10.10 5.82
N LEU A 650 41.81 -9.21 6.70
CA LEU A 650 42.71 -8.40 7.54
C LEU A 650 43.51 -9.24 8.53
N ILE A 651 42.87 -10.21 9.21
CA ILE A 651 43.53 -11.08 10.18
C ILE A 651 44.53 -12.02 9.50
N GLU A 652 44.19 -12.59 8.34
CA GLU A 652 45.12 -13.41 7.55
C GLU A 652 46.32 -12.59 7.06
N LYS A 653 46.10 -11.34 6.66
CA LYS A 653 47.18 -10.40 6.33
C LYS A 653 48.05 -10.10 7.56
N ALA A 654 47.45 -9.92 8.73
CA ALA A 654 48.17 -9.69 9.98
C ALA A 654 49.01 -10.90 10.40
N LEU A 655 48.50 -12.13 10.25
CA LEU A 655 49.26 -13.35 10.53
C LEU A 655 50.53 -13.44 9.68
N LYS A 656 50.44 -13.04 8.41
CA LYS A 656 51.55 -13.03 7.43
C LYS A 656 52.47 -11.80 7.51
N ALA A 657 52.18 -10.82 8.36
CA ALA A 657 52.94 -9.57 8.36
C ALA A 657 54.39 -9.76 8.87
N PRO A 658 55.39 -9.08 8.27
CA PRO A 658 56.81 -9.37 8.47
C PRO A 658 57.38 -8.88 9.80
N SER A 659 56.66 -8.04 10.55
CA SER A 659 57.13 -7.47 11.81
C SER A 659 56.02 -7.34 12.85
N ARG A 660 56.38 -7.36 14.14
CA ARG A 660 55.41 -7.12 15.24
C ARG A 660 54.72 -5.76 15.09
N ALA A 661 55.44 -4.73 14.62
CA ALA A 661 54.87 -3.41 14.38
C ALA A 661 53.77 -3.47 13.30
N ALA A 662 54.03 -4.15 12.17
CA ALA A 662 53.04 -4.32 11.12
C ALA A 662 51.81 -5.13 11.59
N LYS A 663 52.01 -6.18 12.41
CA LYS A 663 50.91 -6.93 13.03
C LYS A 663 50.02 -6.04 13.89
N ARG A 664 50.63 -5.24 14.76
CA ARG A 664 49.90 -4.31 15.65
C ARG A 664 49.04 -3.32 14.87
N VAL A 665 49.57 -2.75 13.78
CA VAL A 665 48.81 -1.83 12.91
C VAL A 665 47.59 -2.52 12.29
N LEU A 666 47.77 -3.73 11.73
CA LEU A 666 46.67 -4.47 11.11
C LEU A 666 45.63 -4.96 12.14
N MET A 667 46.08 -5.34 13.34
CA MET A 667 45.18 -5.67 14.46
C MET A 667 44.34 -4.46 14.87
N GLN A 668 44.96 -3.28 15.01
CA GLN A 668 44.23 -2.04 15.32
C GLN A 668 43.24 -1.69 14.21
N GLN A 669 43.66 -1.82 12.94
CA GLN A 669 42.77 -1.60 11.81
C GLN A 669 41.57 -2.57 11.82
N CYS A 670 41.76 -3.83 12.22
CA CYS A 670 40.67 -4.79 12.37
C CYS A 670 39.73 -4.39 13.52
N ILE A 671 40.27 -4.01 14.68
CA ILE A 671 39.48 -3.47 15.81
C ILE A 671 38.63 -2.28 15.36
N ASP A 672 39.24 -1.31 14.68
CA ASP A 672 38.55 -0.12 14.18
C ASP A 672 37.44 -0.49 13.17
N ASN A 673 37.69 -1.48 12.30
CA ASN A 673 36.69 -1.97 11.36
C ASN A 673 35.50 -2.65 12.05
N THR A 674 35.71 -3.44 13.10
CA THR A 674 34.61 -4.05 13.87
C THR A 674 33.71 -3.02 14.57
N ASN A 675 34.19 -1.78 14.76
CA ASN A 675 33.40 -0.69 15.34
C ASN A 675 32.59 0.09 14.30
N LYS A 676 32.77 -0.17 13.00
CA LYS A 676 32.10 0.60 11.96
C LYS A 676 30.60 0.29 11.93
N PRO A 677 29.74 1.32 11.78
CA PRO A 677 28.32 1.11 11.54
C PRO A 677 28.10 0.46 10.17
N THR A 678 26.99 -0.25 10.04
CA THR A 678 26.55 -0.81 8.76
C THR A 678 26.19 0.32 7.81
N ARG A 679 26.78 0.32 6.60
CA ARG A 679 26.42 1.27 5.54
C ARG A 679 25.27 0.70 4.70
N LEU A 680 24.35 1.57 4.26
CA LEU A 680 23.14 1.21 3.53
C LEU A 680 23.40 0.51 2.17
N GLY A 681 24.56 0.75 1.54
CA GLY A 681 24.87 0.18 0.22
C GLY A 681 24.00 0.77 -0.89
N ASN A 682 23.92 0.10 -2.05
CA ASN A 682 23.02 0.50 -3.14
C ASN A 682 21.60 0.01 -2.84
N ILE A 683 20.71 0.95 -2.52
CA ILE A 683 19.30 0.70 -2.17
C ILE A 683 18.40 0.40 -3.37
N PHE A 684 18.90 0.60 -4.60
CA PHE A 684 18.18 0.36 -5.86
C PHE A 684 18.48 -1.01 -6.48
N GLY A 685 19.38 -1.80 -5.88
CA GLY A 685 19.83 -3.10 -6.38
C GLY A 685 19.06 -4.31 -5.89
#